data_AF-A0A7C5XXH5-F1
#
_entry.id   AF-A0A7C5XXH5-F1
#
_cell.length_a   1.000
_cell.length_b   1.000
_cell.length_c   1.000
_cell.angle_alpha   90.00
_cell.angle_beta   90.00
_cell.angle_gamma   90.00
#
_symmetry.space_group_name_H-M   'P 1'
#
loop_
_entity.id
_entity.type
_entity.pdbx_description
1 polymer ?
#
loop_
_entity_poly.entity_id
_entity_poly.type
_entity_poly.pdbx_seq_one_letter_code
_entity_poly.pdbx_strand_id
1 'polypeptide(L)'
;MSSQNEIEILLGGPQGGGIETAAQIFIRALGEYGLYVYGKREYYSNITGRHSYFQVRARDSPVRSVKSKVDIVAAMDAESVATHFDDIVFGGAIIYDPSFENIKIDSLPMMFEETKERISRFLEENGYAPTIRDALRYSAEKLSAKLYKISYQDILKIAAERLGAGSLSAVQRFLNTVVLASITTLIDLPHEHFKKALESYFGLRRPQVIKQNEIVAEVVYEYMRKNLMSSYKKISKPVNGRDKMILLNGNEAVAVGKILGGLTVQTYYPITPAADESFFLESYELLEIDPDFKEEAELLKGAGILVFQTEDELAAINMAIGAALTGARAATATSGPGFSLMVEGIGFAGMNEVPVVITYYMRGGPSTGLPTRDSQSDLLFSIFAGHGEFPKIVIASGDHEELIYDAIKALNWAEKYQLPVIHLVDKNLANSWSLVNIPKRDKIEIERGKIVERGGWDYERFAFTEDGISPRAFIGSSETVMWYTGDEHETKGHITEDPEIRYKMYMKRMKKLETADKEIPVEERAVLYGEEGSDILIIAWGSVKGAVLDALDILRSEGLDVSFLQIKVFTPLPKDYIKKILEKSRVLISIENNYLGQASRFIKMETGIEIPHQALKWTGRPVTETEVVNAVKTFVKTGERIMHLKDGK
;
A
#
# COMPACT_ATOMS: atom_id res chain seq x y z
N MET A 1 -12.08 -10.29 23.02
CA MET A 1 -13.48 -9.92 22.76
C MET A 1 -13.49 -9.06 21.50
N SER A 2 -14.24 -9.41 20.44
CA SER A 2 -14.37 -8.47 19.31
C SER A 2 -15.02 -7.21 19.85
N SER A 3 -14.55 -6.02 19.47
CA SER A 3 -15.31 -4.82 19.79
C SER A 3 -16.72 -5.02 19.23
N GLN A 4 -17.75 -4.70 20.01
CA GLN A 4 -19.13 -4.87 19.56
C GLN A 4 -19.42 -4.02 18.31
N ASN A 5 -18.54 -3.06 18.00
CA ASN A 5 -18.64 -2.09 16.92
C ASN A 5 -17.57 -2.23 15.83
N GLU A 6 -17.39 -3.45 15.32
CA GLU A 6 -16.51 -3.78 14.20
C GLU A 6 -17.31 -4.46 13.08
N ILE A 7 -16.98 -4.22 11.82
CA ILE A 7 -17.56 -4.92 10.68
C ILE A 7 -16.53 -5.12 9.59
N GLU A 8 -16.55 -6.29 8.96
CA GLU A 8 -15.75 -6.58 7.78
C GLU A 8 -16.61 -7.11 6.64
N ILE A 9 -16.50 -6.47 5.48
CA ILE A 9 -17.41 -6.70 4.34
C ILE A 9 -16.59 -6.95 3.10
N LEU A 10 -16.98 -7.94 2.32
CA LEU A 10 -16.45 -8.20 0.99
C LEU A 10 -17.51 -7.87 -0.05
N LEU A 11 -17.20 -6.97 -0.98
CA LEU A 11 -17.99 -6.69 -2.18
C LEU A 11 -17.30 -7.32 -3.38
N GLY A 12 -17.96 -8.27 -4.04
CA GLY A 12 -17.42 -8.98 -5.20
C GLY A 12 -18.21 -8.72 -6.49
N GLY A 13 -17.53 -8.80 -7.64
CA GLY A 13 -18.15 -8.86 -8.96
C GLY A 13 -17.16 -8.72 -10.12
N PRO A 14 -17.65 -8.51 -11.35
CA PRO A 14 -16.78 -8.43 -12.52
C PRO A 14 -16.04 -7.09 -12.62
N GLN A 15 -14.78 -7.13 -13.05
CA GLN A 15 -14.00 -5.95 -13.42
C GLN A 15 -14.73 -5.16 -14.51
N GLY A 16 -14.82 -3.83 -14.33
CA GLY A 16 -15.67 -2.95 -15.14
C GLY A 16 -17.10 -2.77 -14.60
N GLY A 17 -17.52 -3.54 -13.60
CA GLY A 17 -18.85 -3.47 -12.99
C GLY A 17 -19.07 -2.35 -11.96
N GLY A 18 -18.10 -1.46 -11.75
CA GLY A 18 -18.23 -0.33 -10.82
C GLY A 18 -18.03 -0.68 -9.33
N ILE A 19 -17.37 -1.80 -9.03
CA ILE A 19 -17.08 -2.28 -7.66
C ILE A 19 -16.18 -1.31 -6.90
N GLU A 20 -15.13 -0.81 -7.54
CA GLU A 20 -14.21 0.15 -6.94
C GLU A 20 -14.92 1.45 -6.54
N THR A 21 -15.75 1.99 -7.44
CA THR A 21 -16.62 3.14 -7.14
C THR A 21 -17.50 2.88 -5.93
N ALA A 22 -18.17 1.73 -5.89
CA ALA A 22 -19.02 1.38 -4.75
C ALA A 22 -18.23 1.25 -3.45
N ALA A 23 -17.07 0.61 -3.49
CA ALA A 23 -16.21 0.46 -2.33
C ALA A 23 -15.69 1.81 -1.79
N GLN A 24 -15.26 2.72 -2.66
CA GLN A 24 -14.80 4.04 -2.24
C GLN A 24 -15.94 4.88 -1.64
N ILE A 25 -17.14 4.84 -2.22
CA ILE A 25 -18.34 5.46 -1.63
C ILE A 25 -18.63 4.83 -0.26
N PHE A 26 -18.51 3.51 -0.14
CA PHE A 26 -18.78 2.81 1.11
C PHE A 26 -17.80 3.22 2.23
N ILE A 27 -16.51 3.23 1.92
CA ILE A 27 -15.46 3.63 2.87
C ILE A 27 -15.68 5.07 3.32
N ARG A 28 -16.03 5.98 2.41
CA ARG A 28 -16.39 7.38 2.73
C ARG A 28 -17.62 7.44 3.63
N ALA A 29 -18.66 6.64 3.39
CA ALA A 29 -19.86 6.62 4.22
C ALA A 29 -19.55 6.16 5.66
N LEU A 30 -18.73 5.12 5.82
CA LEU A 30 -18.27 4.65 7.13
C LEU A 30 -17.38 5.69 7.84
N GLY A 31 -16.50 6.36 7.10
CA GLY A 31 -15.68 7.45 7.61
C GLY A 31 -16.54 8.64 8.07
N GLU A 32 -17.51 9.08 7.27
CA GLU A 32 -18.46 10.15 7.62
C GLU A 32 -19.32 9.78 8.85
N TYR A 33 -19.56 8.49 9.08
CA TYR A 33 -20.22 8.01 10.29
C TYR A 33 -19.34 8.11 11.55
N GLY A 34 -18.03 8.24 11.36
CA GLY A 34 -17.03 8.42 12.43
C GLY A 34 -16.11 7.22 12.63
N LEU A 35 -16.22 6.17 11.82
CA LEU A 35 -15.39 4.96 11.97
C LEU A 35 -14.01 5.14 11.36
N TYR A 36 -13.05 4.38 11.89
CA TYR A 36 -11.82 4.08 11.17
C TYR A 36 -12.11 2.98 10.16
N VAL A 37 -11.42 3.05 9.01
CA VAL A 37 -11.65 2.17 7.87
C VAL A 37 -10.33 1.75 7.26
N TYR A 38 -10.27 0.50 6.82
CA TYR A 38 -9.20 -0.03 6.00
C TYR A 38 -9.83 -0.81 4.84
N GLY A 39 -9.47 -0.45 3.62
CA GLY A 39 -9.99 -1.04 2.40
C GLY A 39 -8.90 -1.72 1.59
N LYS A 40 -9.13 -2.93 1.10
CA LYS A 40 -8.21 -3.67 0.23
C LYS A 40 -8.90 -4.04 -1.06
N ARG A 41 -8.27 -3.73 -2.20
CA ARG A 41 -8.73 -4.12 -3.53
C ARG A 41 -7.94 -5.30 -4.09
N GLU A 42 -8.66 -6.23 -4.69
CA GLU A 42 -8.08 -7.38 -5.37
C GLU A 42 -8.70 -7.60 -6.76
N TYR A 43 -7.84 -7.67 -7.77
CA TYR A 43 -8.23 -7.74 -9.19
C TYR A 43 -7.21 -8.55 -9.99
N TYR A 44 -7.58 -9.02 -11.18
CA TYR A 44 -6.66 -9.72 -12.08
C TYR A 44 -6.00 -8.74 -13.06
N SER A 45 -4.91 -9.18 -13.69
CA SER A 45 -4.29 -8.48 -14.82
C SER A 45 -5.18 -8.57 -16.07
N ASN A 46 -6.33 -7.92 -15.99
CA ASN A 46 -7.42 -7.93 -16.95
C ASN A 46 -8.17 -6.60 -16.84
N ILE A 47 -8.71 -6.08 -17.94
CA ILE A 47 -9.39 -4.77 -17.95
C ILE A 47 -10.87 -4.93 -17.59
N THR A 48 -11.56 -5.89 -18.19
CA THR A 48 -12.98 -6.16 -17.94
C THR A 48 -13.31 -7.66 -17.95
N GLY A 49 -14.27 -8.04 -17.10
CA GLY A 49 -14.89 -9.36 -17.10
C GLY A 49 -14.43 -10.29 -15.97
N ARG A 50 -13.12 -10.34 -15.65
CA ARG A 50 -12.64 -11.20 -14.54
C ARG A 50 -13.17 -10.75 -13.18
N HIS A 51 -13.25 -11.67 -12.22
CA HIS A 51 -13.67 -11.35 -10.86
C HIS A 51 -12.72 -10.37 -10.16
N SER A 52 -13.29 -9.41 -9.47
CA SER A 52 -12.59 -8.52 -8.55
C SER A 52 -13.39 -8.38 -7.28
N TYR A 53 -12.71 -8.14 -6.17
CA TYR A 53 -13.38 -7.88 -4.92
C TYR A 53 -12.70 -6.77 -4.14
N PHE A 54 -13.50 -6.17 -3.27
CA PHE A 54 -13.05 -5.17 -2.34
C PHE A 54 -13.45 -5.58 -0.92
N GLN A 55 -12.47 -5.63 -0.03
CA GLN A 55 -12.66 -5.97 1.37
C GLN A 55 -12.52 -4.70 2.20
N VAL A 56 -13.56 -4.35 2.97
CA VAL A 56 -13.59 -3.17 3.85
C VAL A 56 -13.75 -3.63 5.27
N ARG A 57 -12.82 -3.24 6.13
CA ARG A 57 -12.93 -3.40 7.58
C ARG A 57 -13.13 -2.03 8.20
N ALA A 58 -14.05 -1.93 9.15
CA ALA A 58 -14.30 -0.69 9.88
C ALA A 58 -14.61 -0.96 11.35
N ARG A 59 -14.12 -0.08 12.23
CA ARG A 59 -14.37 -0.14 13.67
C ARG A 59 -14.22 1.24 14.33
N ASP A 60 -14.57 1.34 15.60
CA ASP A 60 -14.49 2.55 16.43
C ASP A 60 -13.08 2.88 16.96
N SER A 61 -12.10 2.06 16.61
CA SER A 61 -10.67 2.22 16.93
C SER A 61 -9.83 2.12 15.65
N PRO A 62 -8.60 2.65 15.62
CA PRO A 62 -7.75 2.60 14.43
C PRO A 62 -7.66 1.19 13.84
N VAL A 63 -7.90 1.01 12.55
CA VAL A 63 -7.83 -0.28 11.83
C VAL A 63 -6.76 -0.20 10.75
N ARG A 64 -5.93 -1.23 10.64
CA ARG A 64 -4.69 -1.17 9.84
C ARG A 64 -4.53 -2.35 8.88
N SER A 65 -5.41 -3.34 8.97
CA SER A 65 -5.35 -4.56 8.18
C SER A 65 -6.72 -5.20 8.01
N VAL A 66 -6.79 -6.22 7.15
CA VAL A 66 -7.98 -7.07 6.97
C VAL A 66 -7.84 -8.40 7.73
N LYS A 67 -8.96 -9.07 7.97
CA LYS A 67 -9.00 -10.45 8.48
C LYS A 67 -9.08 -11.45 7.34
N SER A 68 -8.88 -12.73 7.68
CA SER A 68 -9.08 -13.82 6.73
C SER A 68 -10.55 -14.09 6.39
N LYS A 69 -11.46 -13.75 7.30
CA LYS A 69 -12.90 -13.97 7.15
C LYS A 69 -13.68 -12.68 7.33
N VAL A 70 -14.84 -12.58 6.68
CA VAL A 70 -15.68 -11.39 6.66
C VAL A 70 -17.04 -11.64 7.32
N ASP A 71 -17.66 -10.59 7.84
CA ASP A 71 -19.01 -10.60 8.38
C ASP A 71 -20.07 -10.71 7.29
N ILE A 72 -19.87 -10.02 6.16
CA ILE A 72 -20.83 -9.98 5.04
C ILE A 72 -20.10 -10.17 3.71
N VAL A 73 -20.56 -11.11 2.90
CA VAL A 73 -20.25 -11.18 1.47
C VAL A 73 -21.40 -10.59 0.68
N ALA A 74 -21.12 -9.57 -0.11
CA ALA A 74 -22.06 -8.92 -1.00
C ALA A 74 -21.69 -9.26 -2.46
N ALA A 75 -22.46 -10.14 -3.08
CA ALA A 75 -22.17 -10.67 -4.39
C ALA A 75 -22.97 -9.92 -5.48
N MET A 76 -22.28 -9.27 -6.41
CA MET A 76 -22.90 -8.68 -7.59
C MET A 76 -23.19 -9.72 -8.69
N ASP A 77 -22.53 -10.87 -8.64
CA ASP A 77 -22.68 -11.97 -9.59
C ASP A 77 -22.53 -13.35 -8.91
N ALA A 78 -22.76 -14.41 -9.68
CA ALA A 78 -22.63 -15.79 -9.21
C ALA A 78 -21.17 -16.17 -8.90
N GLU A 79 -20.20 -15.64 -9.65
CA GLU A 79 -18.77 -15.91 -9.43
C GLU A 79 -18.29 -15.40 -8.06
N SER A 80 -18.83 -14.28 -7.60
CA SER A 80 -18.55 -13.76 -6.26
C SER A 80 -19.03 -14.70 -5.16
N VAL A 81 -20.22 -15.30 -5.31
CA VAL A 81 -20.71 -16.31 -4.36
C VAL A 81 -19.81 -17.54 -4.40
N ALA A 82 -19.53 -18.07 -5.60
CA ALA A 82 -18.68 -19.24 -5.78
C ALA A 82 -17.28 -19.07 -5.16
N THR A 83 -16.72 -17.86 -5.24
CA THR A 83 -15.36 -17.59 -4.77
C THR A 83 -15.27 -17.39 -3.26
N HIS A 84 -16.33 -16.88 -2.61
CA HIS A 84 -16.26 -16.36 -1.24
C HIS A 84 -17.27 -16.96 -0.26
N PHE A 85 -17.96 -18.05 -0.62
CA PHE A 85 -18.98 -18.67 0.24
C PHE A 85 -18.39 -19.20 1.57
N ASP A 86 -17.10 -19.57 1.61
CA ASP A 86 -16.43 -20.07 2.81
C ASP A 86 -15.54 -19.03 3.53
N ASP A 87 -15.40 -17.84 2.95
CA ASP A 87 -14.68 -16.68 3.51
C ASP A 87 -15.48 -15.94 4.59
N ILE A 88 -16.63 -16.47 5.02
CA ILE A 88 -17.48 -15.85 6.02
C ILE A 88 -17.22 -16.37 7.44
N VAL A 89 -17.42 -15.50 8.43
CA VAL A 89 -17.44 -15.86 9.84
C VAL A 89 -18.67 -16.72 10.19
N PHE A 90 -18.59 -17.47 11.29
CA PHE A 90 -19.75 -18.18 11.82
C PHE A 90 -20.85 -17.19 12.21
N GLY A 91 -22.07 -17.40 11.71
CA GLY A 91 -23.20 -16.51 11.90
C GLY A 91 -23.24 -15.30 10.95
N GLY A 92 -22.31 -15.21 9.99
CA GLY A 92 -22.19 -14.12 9.01
C GLY A 92 -23.36 -14.03 8.02
N ALA A 93 -23.23 -13.21 6.99
CA ALA A 93 -24.28 -12.97 6.00
C ALA A 93 -23.80 -13.02 4.54
N ILE A 94 -24.65 -13.49 3.63
CA ILE A 94 -24.43 -13.41 2.19
C ILE A 94 -25.61 -12.66 1.54
N ILE A 95 -25.31 -11.61 0.78
CA ILE A 95 -26.25 -10.91 -0.09
C ILE A 95 -26.04 -11.39 -1.52
N TYR A 96 -27.11 -11.85 -2.17
CA TYR A 96 -27.04 -12.34 -3.54
C TYR A 96 -28.39 -12.24 -4.27
N ASP A 97 -28.34 -12.33 -5.60
CA ASP A 97 -29.53 -12.42 -6.43
C ASP A 97 -30.02 -13.88 -6.54
N PRO A 98 -31.30 -14.17 -6.27
CA PRO A 98 -31.86 -15.53 -6.39
C PRO A 98 -31.66 -16.20 -7.75
N SER A 99 -31.51 -15.43 -8.83
CA SER A 99 -31.22 -15.96 -10.17
C SER A 99 -29.90 -16.73 -10.24
N PHE A 100 -28.98 -16.52 -9.29
CA PHE A 100 -27.67 -17.18 -9.27
C PHE A 100 -27.76 -18.65 -8.85
N GLU A 101 -28.79 -19.07 -8.09
CA GLU A 101 -28.81 -20.39 -7.43
C GLU A 101 -28.72 -21.57 -8.40
N ASN A 102 -29.27 -21.43 -9.61
CA ASN A 102 -29.32 -22.51 -10.60
C ASN A 102 -28.05 -22.64 -11.45
N ILE A 103 -27.04 -21.78 -11.21
CA ILE A 103 -25.79 -21.77 -11.96
C ILE A 103 -24.84 -22.83 -11.39
N LYS A 104 -24.19 -23.57 -12.29
CA LYS A 104 -23.15 -24.54 -11.94
C LYS A 104 -21.78 -23.87 -11.91
N ILE A 105 -20.88 -24.32 -11.03
CA ILE A 105 -19.54 -23.74 -10.90
C ILE A 105 -18.74 -23.89 -12.21
N ASP A 106 -18.85 -25.04 -12.87
CA ASP A 106 -18.19 -25.32 -14.16
C ASP A 106 -18.58 -24.33 -15.27
N SER A 107 -19.82 -23.84 -15.24
CA SER A 107 -20.40 -22.97 -16.24
C SER A 107 -20.02 -21.48 -16.12
N LEU A 108 -19.28 -21.10 -15.06
CA LEU A 108 -18.85 -19.71 -14.85
C LEU A 108 -17.76 -19.33 -15.86
N PRO A 109 -18.02 -18.43 -16.82
CA PRO A 109 -17.14 -18.25 -17.97
C PRO A 109 -15.84 -17.53 -17.63
N MET A 110 -15.83 -16.67 -16.60
CA MET A 110 -14.69 -15.81 -16.25
C MET A 110 -13.86 -16.35 -15.09
N MET A 111 -14.26 -17.47 -14.48
CA MET A 111 -13.49 -18.14 -13.45
C MET A 111 -12.40 -19.02 -14.08
N PHE A 112 -11.21 -19.06 -13.48
CA PHE A 112 -10.13 -19.97 -13.92
C PHE A 112 -10.48 -21.43 -13.65
N GLU A 113 -10.10 -22.34 -14.55
CA GLU A 113 -10.39 -23.77 -14.43
C GLU A 113 -9.82 -24.37 -13.14
N GLU A 114 -8.61 -24.00 -12.74
CA GLU A 114 -8.01 -24.46 -11.48
C GLU A 114 -8.78 -23.98 -10.26
N THR A 115 -9.43 -22.81 -10.36
CA THR A 115 -10.28 -22.26 -9.30
C THR A 115 -11.60 -23.00 -9.24
N LYS A 116 -12.22 -23.29 -10.39
CA LYS A 116 -13.43 -24.12 -10.49
C LYS A 116 -13.18 -25.51 -9.93
N GLU A 117 -12.09 -26.17 -10.32
CA GLU A 117 -11.72 -27.51 -9.83
C GLU A 117 -11.53 -27.52 -8.31
N ARG A 118 -10.85 -26.50 -7.77
CA ARG A 118 -10.63 -26.37 -6.32
C ARG A 118 -11.94 -26.19 -5.56
N ILE A 119 -12.83 -25.31 -6.03
CA ILE A 119 -14.13 -25.06 -5.40
C ILE A 119 -15.03 -26.29 -5.51
N SER A 120 -15.12 -26.90 -6.70
CA SER A 120 -15.93 -28.11 -6.92
C SER A 120 -15.47 -29.25 -6.02
N ARG A 121 -14.15 -29.50 -5.95
CA ARG A 121 -13.58 -30.51 -5.06
C ARG A 121 -13.90 -30.22 -3.59
N PHE A 122 -13.76 -28.98 -3.15
CA PHE A 122 -14.09 -28.59 -1.77
C PHE A 122 -15.55 -28.88 -1.44
N LEU A 123 -16.49 -28.51 -2.33
CA LEU A 123 -17.91 -28.77 -2.12
C LEU A 123 -18.18 -30.28 -2.06
N GLU A 124 -17.63 -31.05 -3.01
CA GLU A 124 -17.82 -32.51 -3.08
C GLU A 124 -17.27 -33.23 -1.85
N GLU A 125 -16.05 -32.87 -1.40
CA GLU A 125 -15.43 -33.40 -0.18
C GLU A 125 -16.26 -33.11 1.08
N ASN A 126 -17.06 -32.04 1.06
CA ASN A 126 -17.96 -31.67 2.15
C ASN A 126 -19.41 -32.16 1.95
N GLY A 127 -19.69 -32.93 0.89
CA GLY A 127 -21.02 -33.51 0.63
C GLY A 127 -22.00 -32.58 -0.11
N TYR A 128 -21.49 -31.61 -0.86
CA TYR A 128 -22.26 -30.62 -1.62
C TYR A 128 -21.97 -30.76 -3.12
N ALA A 129 -22.98 -30.54 -3.98
CA ALA A 129 -22.78 -30.51 -5.42
C ALA A 129 -22.09 -29.21 -5.86
N PRO A 130 -21.33 -29.20 -6.97
CA PRO A 130 -20.63 -28.03 -7.49
C PRO A 130 -21.59 -27.01 -8.15
N THR A 131 -22.48 -26.42 -7.36
CA THR A 131 -23.47 -25.42 -7.78
C THR A 131 -23.52 -24.25 -6.80
N ILE A 132 -24.00 -23.09 -7.26
CA ILE A 132 -24.15 -21.91 -6.40
C ILE A 132 -25.13 -22.17 -5.24
N ARG A 133 -26.24 -22.86 -5.51
CA ARG A 133 -27.20 -23.27 -4.47
C ARG A 133 -26.52 -24.04 -3.34
N ASP A 134 -25.64 -24.97 -3.69
CA ASP A 134 -25.00 -25.84 -2.71
C ASP A 134 -23.83 -25.16 -1.99
N ALA A 135 -23.14 -24.21 -2.62
CA ALA A 135 -22.20 -23.30 -1.94
C ALA A 135 -22.91 -22.42 -0.89
N LEU A 136 -24.09 -21.89 -1.23
CA LEU A 136 -24.95 -21.16 -0.28
C LEU A 136 -25.47 -22.08 0.82
N ARG A 137 -25.83 -23.33 0.50
CA ARG A 137 -26.25 -24.35 1.50
C ARG A 137 -25.11 -24.68 2.47
N TYR A 138 -23.88 -24.85 1.98
CA TYR A 138 -22.69 -25.01 2.83
C TYR A 138 -22.56 -23.83 3.79
N SER A 139 -22.67 -22.61 3.29
CA SER A 139 -22.59 -21.38 4.09
C SER A 139 -23.65 -21.37 5.21
N ALA A 140 -24.90 -21.69 4.86
CA ALA A 140 -26.01 -21.72 5.82
C ALA A 140 -25.87 -22.85 6.86
N GLU A 141 -25.48 -24.05 6.44
CA GLU A 141 -25.45 -25.23 7.31
C GLU A 141 -24.17 -25.34 8.15
N LYS A 142 -23.00 -25.05 7.56
CA LYS A 142 -21.70 -25.20 8.23
C LYS A 142 -21.25 -23.94 8.94
N LEU A 143 -21.58 -22.77 8.39
CA LEU A 143 -21.18 -21.48 8.94
C LEU A 143 -22.34 -20.74 9.58
N SER A 144 -23.55 -21.32 9.63
CA SER A 144 -24.75 -20.65 10.17
C SER A 144 -25.02 -19.29 9.53
N ALA A 145 -24.65 -19.14 8.25
CA ALA A 145 -24.75 -17.87 7.55
C ALA A 145 -26.20 -17.51 7.21
N LYS A 146 -26.56 -16.24 7.39
CA LYS A 146 -27.84 -15.68 6.97
C LYS A 146 -27.81 -15.35 5.48
N LEU A 147 -28.72 -15.94 4.73
CA LEU A 147 -28.84 -15.74 3.29
C LEU A 147 -29.88 -14.65 2.98
N TYR A 148 -29.42 -13.50 2.50
CA TYR A 148 -30.25 -12.37 2.10
C TYR A 148 -30.49 -12.39 0.59
N LYS A 149 -31.68 -12.87 0.21
CA LYS A 149 -32.15 -12.98 -1.17
C LYS A 149 -32.70 -11.63 -1.65
N ILE A 150 -31.98 -10.96 -2.54
CA ILE A 150 -32.40 -9.65 -3.07
C ILE A 150 -32.52 -9.72 -4.59
N SER A 151 -33.72 -9.51 -5.13
CA SER A 151 -33.93 -9.46 -6.58
C SER A 151 -33.38 -8.15 -7.16
N TYR A 152 -32.16 -8.18 -7.69
CA TYR A 152 -31.52 -6.99 -8.26
C TYR A 152 -32.30 -6.50 -9.49
N GLN A 153 -32.84 -7.43 -10.28
CA GLN A 153 -33.64 -7.08 -11.46
C GLN A 153 -34.92 -6.32 -11.10
N ASP A 154 -35.63 -6.73 -10.04
CA ASP A 154 -36.88 -6.05 -9.66
C ASP A 154 -36.60 -4.66 -9.09
N ILE A 155 -35.54 -4.51 -8.30
CA ILE A 155 -35.07 -3.20 -7.83
C ILE A 155 -34.72 -2.30 -9.02
N LEU A 156 -33.97 -2.81 -10.00
CA LEU A 156 -33.58 -2.04 -11.18
C LEU A 156 -34.78 -1.65 -12.05
N LYS A 157 -35.81 -2.50 -12.17
CA LYS A 157 -37.07 -2.14 -12.86
C LYS A 157 -37.77 -0.97 -12.18
N ILE A 158 -37.94 -1.03 -10.85
CA ILE A 158 -38.57 0.05 -10.08
C ILE A 158 -37.74 1.34 -10.18
N ALA A 159 -36.40 1.21 -10.13
CA ALA A 159 -35.51 2.35 -10.30
C ALA A 159 -35.60 2.96 -11.70
N ALA A 160 -35.71 2.15 -12.76
CA ALA A 160 -35.89 2.64 -14.13
C ALA A 160 -37.17 3.47 -14.28
N GLU A 161 -38.28 3.02 -13.69
CA GLU A 161 -39.54 3.75 -13.67
C GLU A 161 -39.40 5.11 -12.96
N ARG A 162 -38.80 5.14 -11.76
CA ARG A 162 -38.61 6.39 -11.00
C ARG A 162 -37.65 7.37 -11.67
N LEU A 163 -36.62 6.86 -12.35
CA LEU A 163 -35.66 7.66 -13.07
C LEU A 163 -36.18 8.15 -14.43
N GLY A 164 -37.33 7.64 -14.90
CA GLY A 164 -37.80 7.87 -16.26
C GLY A 164 -36.84 7.31 -17.32
N ALA A 165 -36.11 6.24 -17.00
CA ALA A 165 -35.15 5.63 -17.90
C ALA A 165 -35.88 4.79 -18.96
N GLY A 166 -35.60 5.04 -20.24
CA GLY A 166 -36.26 4.34 -21.35
C GLY A 166 -35.89 2.86 -21.53
N SER A 167 -34.92 2.34 -20.77
CA SER A 167 -34.51 0.94 -20.84
C SER A 167 -33.86 0.45 -19.52
N LEU A 168 -33.93 -0.86 -19.30
CA LEU A 168 -33.21 -1.53 -18.21
C LEU A 168 -31.68 -1.44 -18.35
N SER A 169 -31.17 -1.41 -19.58
CA SER A 169 -29.73 -1.26 -19.83
C SER A 169 -29.17 0.06 -19.30
N ALA A 170 -29.98 1.13 -19.33
CA ALA A 170 -29.57 2.45 -18.83
C ALA A 170 -29.38 2.48 -17.31
N VAL A 171 -30.03 1.56 -16.57
CA VAL A 171 -29.94 1.47 -15.11
C VAL A 171 -29.02 0.36 -14.61
N GLN A 172 -28.58 -0.56 -15.48
CA GLN A 172 -27.71 -1.67 -15.08
C GLN A 172 -26.42 -1.20 -14.38
N ARG A 173 -25.90 -0.03 -14.76
CA ARG A 173 -24.74 0.61 -14.12
C ARG A 173 -24.93 0.94 -12.64
N PHE A 174 -26.16 0.96 -12.13
CA PHE A 174 -26.48 1.21 -10.73
C PHE A 174 -26.58 -0.07 -9.89
N LEU A 175 -26.26 -1.24 -10.47
CA LEU A 175 -26.20 -2.49 -9.70
C LEU A 175 -25.26 -2.37 -8.50
N ASN A 176 -24.14 -1.67 -8.68
CA ASN A 176 -23.19 -1.39 -7.60
C ASN A 176 -23.84 -0.59 -6.45
N THR A 177 -24.71 0.38 -6.78
CA THR A 177 -25.51 1.16 -5.81
C THR A 177 -26.60 0.31 -5.16
N VAL A 178 -27.21 -0.62 -5.90
CA VAL A 178 -28.18 -1.59 -5.35
C VAL A 178 -27.53 -2.43 -4.25
N VAL A 179 -26.38 -3.04 -4.56
CA VAL A 179 -25.65 -3.88 -3.60
C VAL A 179 -25.14 -3.05 -2.43
N LEU A 180 -24.58 -1.86 -2.70
CA LEU A 180 -24.06 -0.99 -1.65
C LEU A 180 -25.15 -0.49 -0.69
N ALA A 181 -26.30 -0.02 -1.19
CA ALA A 181 -27.43 0.38 -0.37
C ALA A 181 -28.02 -0.82 0.41
N SER A 182 -27.91 -2.03 -0.15
CA SER A 182 -28.31 -3.24 0.57
C SER A 182 -27.41 -3.50 1.78
N ILE A 183 -26.09 -3.34 1.62
CA ILE A 183 -25.11 -3.46 2.70
C ILE A 183 -25.40 -2.42 3.79
N THR A 184 -25.55 -1.13 3.43
CA THR A 184 -25.80 -0.06 4.41
C THR A 184 -27.08 -0.29 5.21
N THR A 185 -28.11 -0.85 4.58
CA THR A 185 -29.36 -1.26 5.25
C THR A 185 -29.12 -2.39 6.27
N LEU A 186 -28.38 -3.42 5.88
CA LEU A 186 -28.10 -4.57 6.75
C LEU A 186 -27.27 -4.20 7.97
N ILE A 187 -26.45 -3.15 7.87
CA ILE A 187 -25.64 -2.66 8.98
C ILE A 187 -26.30 -1.51 9.78
N ASP A 188 -27.53 -1.14 9.43
CA ASP A 188 -28.27 0.00 10.01
C ASP A 188 -27.50 1.33 9.96
N LEU A 189 -26.77 1.57 8.85
CA LEU A 189 -26.05 2.83 8.63
C LEU A 189 -27.05 3.93 8.25
N PRO A 190 -27.08 5.07 8.95
CA PRO A 190 -28.03 6.13 8.62
C PRO A 190 -27.83 6.67 7.20
N HIS A 191 -28.94 6.81 6.47
CA HIS A 191 -28.91 7.14 5.03
C HIS A 191 -28.21 8.48 4.72
N GLU A 192 -28.17 9.41 5.67
CA GLU A 192 -27.49 10.70 5.49
C GLU A 192 -26.00 10.55 5.20
N HIS A 193 -25.32 9.54 5.77
CA HIS A 193 -23.89 9.33 5.55
C HIS A 193 -23.61 8.73 4.16
N PHE A 194 -24.54 7.94 3.63
CA PHE A 194 -24.49 7.46 2.26
C PHE A 194 -24.56 8.62 1.26
N LYS A 195 -25.48 9.57 1.50
CA LYS A 195 -25.59 10.79 0.70
C LYS A 195 -24.31 11.63 0.71
N LYS A 196 -23.78 11.92 1.92
CA LYS A 196 -22.52 12.67 2.07
C LYS A 196 -21.36 11.99 1.34
N ALA A 197 -21.32 10.66 1.35
CA ALA A 197 -20.30 9.91 0.63
C ALA A 197 -20.41 10.03 -0.90
N LEU A 198 -21.62 10.04 -1.46
CA LEU A 198 -21.84 10.31 -2.88
C LEU A 198 -21.37 11.72 -3.27
N GLU A 199 -21.69 12.73 -2.44
CA GLU A 199 -21.25 14.11 -2.62
C GLU A 199 -19.72 14.23 -2.56
N SER A 200 -19.09 13.56 -1.60
CA SER A 200 -17.63 13.51 -1.43
C SER A 200 -16.93 12.85 -2.61
N TYR A 201 -17.49 11.75 -3.16
CA TYR A 201 -16.86 10.98 -4.24
C TYR A 201 -17.02 11.63 -5.62
N PHE A 202 -18.25 11.98 -6.02
CA PHE A 202 -18.50 12.52 -7.36
C PHE A 202 -18.17 14.01 -7.47
N GLY A 203 -18.01 14.68 -6.32
CA GLY A 203 -17.90 16.12 -6.21
C GLY A 203 -19.21 16.82 -6.57
N LEU A 204 -19.38 18.04 -6.04
CA LEU A 204 -20.57 18.86 -6.30
C LEU A 204 -20.73 19.28 -7.78
N ARG A 205 -19.72 18.99 -8.62
CA ARG A 205 -19.74 19.25 -10.07
C ARG A 205 -20.57 18.24 -10.87
N ARG A 206 -21.00 17.11 -10.28
CA ARG A 206 -21.83 16.08 -10.96
C ARG A 206 -23.18 15.81 -10.25
N PRO A 207 -24.03 16.84 -10.04
CA PRO A 207 -25.25 16.72 -9.22
C PRO A 207 -26.27 15.72 -9.77
N GLN A 208 -26.33 15.54 -11.10
CA GLN A 208 -27.25 14.58 -11.72
C GLN A 208 -26.90 13.13 -11.37
N VAL A 209 -25.61 12.78 -11.34
CA VAL A 209 -25.16 11.42 -11.00
C VAL A 209 -25.46 11.12 -9.53
N ILE A 210 -25.23 12.09 -8.64
CA ILE A 210 -25.55 11.98 -7.21
C ILE A 210 -27.05 11.71 -7.04
N LYS A 211 -27.91 12.56 -7.62
CA LYS A 211 -29.37 12.42 -7.52
C LYS A 211 -29.89 11.07 -8.06
N GLN A 212 -29.33 10.59 -9.17
CA GLN A 212 -29.71 9.28 -9.72
C GLN A 212 -29.36 8.14 -8.74
N ASN A 213 -28.17 8.18 -8.13
CA ASN A 213 -27.77 7.19 -7.14
C ASN A 213 -28.60 7.27 -5.86
N GLU A 214 -28.98 8.47 -5.41
CA GLU A 214 -29.89 8.67 -4.28
C GLU A 214 -31.25 7.99 -4.53
N ILE A 215 -31.86 8.23 -5.71
CA ILE A 215 -33.14 7.62 -6.09
C ILE A 215 -33.04 6.09 -6.09
N VAL A 216 -31.96 5.52 -6.63
CA VAL A 216 -31.75 4.07 -6.61
C VAL A 216 -31.62 3.55 -5.18
N ALA A 217 -30.84 4.22 -4.34
CA ALA A 217 -30.68 3.83 -2.94
C ALA A 217 -32.01 3.88 -2.17
N GLU A 218 -32.85 4.89 -2.41
CA GLU A 218 -34.21 4.97 -1.84
C GLU A 218 -35.08 3.78 -2.24
N VAL A 219 -35.05 3.37 -3.51
CA VAL A 219 -35.77 2.17 -3.99
C VAL A 219 -35.29 0.93 -3.24
N VAL A 220 -33.98 0.79 -3.05
CA VAL A 220 -33.39 -0.33 -2.29
C VAL A 220 -33.88 -0.30 -0.84
N TYR A 221 -33.81 0.84 -0.16
CA TYR A 221 -34.27 0.99 1.22
C TYR A 221 -35.74 0.62 1.40
N GLU A 222 -36.61 1.05 0.47
CA GLU A 222 -38.02 0.67 0.47
C GLU A 222 -38.23 -0.82 0.20
N TYR A 223 -37.52 -1.39 -0.77
CA TYR A 223 -37.60 -2.81 -1.10
C TYR A 223 -37.17 -3.67 0.10
N MET A 224 -36.05 -3.31 0.73
CA MET A 224 -35.50 -4.00 1.90
C MET A 224 -36.45 -3.91 3.09
N ARG A 225 -37.02 -2.75 3.40
CA ARG A 225 -38.01 -2.59 4.48
C ARG A 225 -39.27 -3.46 4.29
N LYS A 226 -39.67 -3.72 3.04
CA LYS A 226 -40.84 -4.54 2.73
C LYS A 226 -40.56 -6.04 2.78
N ASN A 227 -39.35 -6.46 2.38
CA ASN A 227 -39.03 -7.87 2.14
C ASN A 227 -38.09 -8.48 3.19
N LEU A 228 -37.40 -7.68 4.01
CA LEU A 228 -36.50 -8.17 5.05
C LEU A 228 -37.11 -8.08 6.45
N MET A 229 -36.87 -9.13 7.23
CA MET A 229 -37.39 -9.24 8.59
C MET A 229 -36.50 -8.55 9.65
N SER A 230 -35.18 -8.45 9.43
CA SER A 230 -34.25 -7.84 10.39
C SER A 230 -32.89 -7.47 9.77
N SER A 231 -32.22 -6.48 10.37
CA SER A 231 -30.83 -6.13 10.06
C SER A 231 -29.86 -7.24 10.50
N TYR A 232 -28.68 -7.28 9.90
CA TYR A 232 -27.63 -8.24 10.28
C TYR A 232 -26.94 -7.81 11.58
N LYS A 233 -26.42 -6.58 11.60
CA LYS A 233 -25.65 -6.03 12.73
C LYS A 233 -25.78 -4.52 12.76
N LYS A 234 -26.28 -3.96 13.85
CA LYS A 234 -26.30 -2.51 14.03
C LYS A 234 -24.91 -2.00 14.38
N ILE A 235 -24.37 -1.11 13.57
CA ILE A 235 -23.14 -0.38 13.89
C ILE A 235 -23.52 0.82 14.76
N SER A 236 -22.86 0.92 15.92
CA SER A 236 -23.10 2.01 16.86
C SER A 236 -22.30 3.24 16.45
N LYS A 237 -22.87 4.42 16.66
CA LYS A 237 -22.15 5.66 16.43
C LYS A 237 -20.97 5.72 17.40
N PRO A 238 -19.75 6.01 16.92
CA PRO A 238 -18.60 6.19 17.79
C PRO A 238 -18.87 7.26 18.85
N VAL A 239 -18.46 6.99 20.09
CA VAL A 239 -18.71 7.87 21.25
C VAL A 239 -17.84 9.12 21.19
N ASN A 240 -16.68 9.04 20.54
CA ASN A 240 -15.70 10.12 20.47
C ASN A 240 -15.70 10.80 19.10
N GLY A 241 -15.62 12.14 19.10
CA GLY A 241 -15.26 12.89 17.91
C GLY A 241 -13.80 12.60 17.55
N ARG A 242 -13.51 12.45 16.26
CA ARG A 242 -12.16 12.34 15.71
C ARG A 242 -11.82 13.60 14.93
N ASP A 243 -10.54 13.94 14.89
CA ASP A 243 -10.05 15.03 14.05
C ASP A 243 -10.40 14.78 12.57
N LYS A 244 -10.37 15.86 11.78
CA LYS A 244 -10.57 15.74 10.34
C LYS A 244 -9.44 14.91 9.74
N MET A 245 -9.81 13.84 9.03
CA MET A 245 -8.89 12.93 8.35
C MET A 245 -9.14 12.97 6.84
N ILE A 246 -8.18 12.49 6.07
CA ILE A 246 -8.29 12.33 4.62
C ILE A 246 -8.27 10.85 4.27
N LEU A 247 -8.98 10.48 3.22
CA LEU A 247 -8.99 9.12 2.68
C LEU A 247 -8.05 9.09 1.48
N LEU A 248 -7.00 8.28 1.54
CA LEU A 248 -6.03 8.10 0.46
C LEU A 248 -5.72 6.62 0.27
N ASN A 249 -5.31 6.25 -0.94
CA ASN A 249 -4.56 5.02 -1.15
C ASN A 249 -3.05 5.23 -1.00
N GLY A 250 -2.26 4.16 -1.12
CA GLY A 250 -0.81 4.24 -0.94
C GLY A 250 -0.09 5.04 -2.02
N ASN A 251 -0.50 4.91 -3.30
CA ASN A 251 0.07 5.70 -4.39
C ASN A 251 -0.15 7.20 -4.19
N GLU A 252 -1.37 7.58 -3.81
CA GLU A 252 -1.74 8.96 -3.48
C GLU A 252 -0.96 9.48 -2.27
N ALA A 253 -0.77 8.65 -1.24
CA ALA A 253 0.01 9.01 -0.06
C ALA A 253 1.48 9.30 -0.38
N VAL A 254 2.14 8.48 -1.21
CA VAL A 254 3.51 8.74 -1.67
C VAL A 254 3.57 10.00 -2.52
N ALA A 255 2.63 10.19 -3.46
CA ALA A 255 2.58 11.38 -4.29
C ALA A 255 2.40 12.66 -3.46
N VAL A 256 1.50 12.66 -2.48
CA VAL A 256 1.32 13.77 -1.51
C VAL A 256 2.62 14.00 -0.73
N GLY A 257 3.26 12.94 -0.23
CA GLY A 257 4.56 13.05 0.44
C GLY A 257 5.65 13.67 -0.43
N LYS A 258 5.71 13.30 -1.72
CA LYS A 258 6.65 13.89 -2.68
C LYS A 258 6.35 15.36 -2.98
N ILE A 259 5.09 15.75 -3.15
CA ILE A 259 4.68 17.16 -3.30
C ILE A 259 5.11 17.96 -2.07
N LEU A 260 4.77 17.49 -0.87
CA LEU A 260 5.14 18.15 0.39
C LEU A 260 6.65 18.17 0.62
N GLY A 261 7.36 17.17 0.10
CA GLY A 261 8.81 17.06 0.08
C GLY A 261 9.47 17.89 -1.03
N GLY A 262 8.73 18.74 -1.74
CA GLY A 262 9.29 19.66 -2.73
C GLY A 262 9.81 18.96 -4.00
N LEU A 263 9.24 17.82 -4.39
CA LEU A 263 9.51 17.20 -5.68
C LEU A 263 9.20 18.18 -6.81
N THR A 264 10.09 18.28 -7.79
CA THR A 264 9.90 19.14 -8.97
C THR A 264 9.91 18.37 -10.29
N VAL A 265 10.50 17.17 -10.33
CA VAL A 265 10.54 16.33 -11.54
C VAL A 265 10.27 14.87 -11.20
N GLN A 266 9.30 14.26 -11.87
CA GLN A 266 9.04 12.82 -11.85
C GLN A 266 9.14 12.27 -13.27
N THR A 267 9.91 11.22 -13.46
CA THR A 267 9.94 10.44 -14.71
C THR A 267 9.43 9.04 -14.44
N TYR A 268 8.73 8.43 -15.39
CA TYR A 268 8.23 7.07 -15.19
C TYR A 268 7.91 6.36 -16.50
N TYR A 269 8.01 5.03 -16.49
CA TYR A 269 7.38 4.16 -17.48
C TYR A 269 6.15 3.50 -16.86
N PRO A 270 4.99 3.42 -17.55
CA PRO A 270 3.77 2.87 -16.96
C PRO A 270 3.92 1.40 -16.55
N ILE A 271 3.86 1.13 -15.25
CA ILE A 271 3.90 -0.23 -14.69
C ILE A 271 2.97 -0.34 -13.47
N THR A 272 2.19 -1.41 -13.37
CA THR A 272 1.37 -1.67 -12.17
C THR A 272 2.25 -2.11 -10.99
N PRO A 273 2.06 -1.60 -9.76
CA PRO A 273 1.07 -0.61 -9.33
C PRO A 273 1.62 0.84 -9.26
N ALA A 274 2.75 1.14 -9.89
CA ALA A 274 3.44 2.42 -9.73
C ALA A 274 2.82 3.57 -10.53
N ALA A 275 2.20 3.30 -11.68
CA ALA A 275 1.71 4.33 -12.59
C ALA A 275 0.72 5.33 -11.96
N ASP A 276 -0.11 4.86 -11.02
CA ASP A 276 -1.12 5.68 -10.34
C ASP A 276 -0.50 6.81 -9.50
N GLU A 277 0.74 6.65 -9.01
CA GLU A 277 1.48 7.72 -8.33
C GLU A 277 1.76 8.89 -9.30
N SER A 278 2.28 8.56 -10.49
CA SER A 278 2.61 9.56 -11.51
C SER A 278 1.35 10.23 -12.08
N PHE A 279 0.27 9.48 -12.30
CA PHE A 279 -1.00 10.05 -12.74
C PHE A 279 -1.59 11.01 -11.71
N PHE A 280 -1.44 10.70 -10.41
CA PHE A 280 -1.84 11.63 -9.36
C PHE A 280 -1.00 12.90 -9.41
N LEU A 281 0.34 12.79 -9.46
CA LEU A 281 1.23 13.95 -9.58
C LEU A 281 0.90 14.83 -10.79
N GLU A 282 0.62 14.22 -11.95
CA GLU A 282 0.25 14.93 -13.18
C GLU A 282 -1.08 15.69 -13.02
N SER A 283 -2.05 15.12 -12.28
CA SER A 283 -3.31 15.82 -11.98
C SER A 283 -3.16 17.05 -11.07
N TYR A 284 -1.99 17.20 -10.41
CA TYR A 284 -1.59 18.33 -9.60
C TYR A 284 -0.28 18.95 -10.11
N GLU A 285 -0.02 18.89 -11.42
CA GLU A 285 1.22 19.41 -12.01
C GLU A 285 1.41 20.91 -11.75
N LEU A 286 0.32 21.68 -11.65
CA LEU A 286 0.34 23.08 -11.26
C LEU A 286 0.02 23.19 -9.77
N LEU A 287 0.97 23.70 -8.99
CA LEU A 287 0.78 23.89 -7.55
C LEU A 287 0.09 25.23 -7.30
N GLU A 288 -1.07 25.20 -6.65
CA GLU A 288 -1.70 26.41 -6.13
C GLU A 288 -0.93 26.90 -4.90
N ILE A 289 -0.48 28.15 -4.95
CA ILE A 289 0.27 28.76 -3.85
C ILE A 289 -0.73 29.38 -2.88
N ASP A 290 -0.56 29.07 -1.59
CA ASP A 290 -1.38 29.60 -0.52
C ASP A 290 -1.28 31.15 -0.53
N PRO A 291 -2.41 31.89 -0.65
CA PRO A 291 -2.42 33.35 -0.75
C PRO A 291 -1.76 34.09 0.42
N ASP A 292 -1.51 33.39 1.53
CA ASP A 292 -0.78 33.94 2.67
C ASP A 292 0.73 34.12 2.40
N PHE A 293 1.29 33.52 1.34
CA PHE A 293 2.69 33.65 0.89
C PHE A 293 2.84 34.66 -0.26
N LYS A 294 2.40 35.90 -0.05
CA LYS A 294 2.21 36.90 -1.13
C LYS A 294 3.48 37.31 -1.86
N GLU A 295 4.64 37.36 -1.20
CA GLU A 295 5.90 37.77 -1.83
C GLU A 295 6.49 36.62 -2.66
N GLU A 296 6.38 35.39 -2.18
CA GLU A 296 6.82 34.17 -2.85
C GLU A 296 5.87 33.74 -3.98
N ALA A 297 4.59 34.13 -3.89
CA ALA A 297 3.56 33.76 -4.87
C ALA A 297 3.86 34.25 -6.29
N GLU A 298 4.50 35.41 -6.47
CA GLU A 298 4.91 35.88 -7.80
C GLU A 298 6.16 35.15 -8.32
N LEU A 299 7.11 34.81 -7.44
CA LEU A 299 8.31 34.03 -7.81
C LEU A 299 7.97 32.59 -8.20
N LEU A 300 6.96 32.03 -7.55
CA LEU A 300 6.51 30.65 -7.75
C LEU A 300 5.33 30.57 -8.73
N LYS A 301 4.97 31.67 -9.41
CA LYS A 301 3.86 31.68 -10.35
C LYS A 301 4.11 30.72 -11.51
N GLY A 302 3.23 29.73 -11.65
CA GLY A 302 3.42 28.64 -12.62
C GLY A 302 4.42 27.58 -12.17
N ALA A 303 4.84 27.60 -10.91
CA ALA A 303 5.58 26.51 -10.30
C ALA A 303 4.74 25.23 -10.33
N GLY A 304 5.42 24.14 -10.58
CA GLY A 304 4.78 22.88 -10.83
C GLY A 304 5.75 21.72 -10.78
N ILE A 305 5.19 20.54 -10.98
CA ILE A 305 5.93 19.29 -11.05
C ILE A 305 5.93 18.85 -12.50
N LEU A 306 7.12 18.75 -13.09
CA LEU A 306 7.26 18.14 -14.40
C LEU A 306 7.09 16.63 -14.26
N VAL A 307 5.99 16.09 -14.77
CA VAL A 307 5.77 14.65 -14.86
C VAL A 307 5.98 14.21 -16.30
N PHE A 308 6.91 13.30 -16.53
CA PHE A 308 7.29 12.88 -17.88
C PHE A 308 7.21 11.36 -18.03
N GLN A 309 6.33 10.90 -18.91
CA GLN A 309 6.24 9.49 -19.29
C GLN A 309 7.35 9.16 -20.30
N THR A 310 8.26 8.25 -19.94
CA THR A 310 9.38 7.83 -20.79
C THR A 310 9.03 6.64 -21.67
N GLU A 311 9.92 6.31 -22.59
CA GLU A 311 9.84 5.18 -23.51
C GLU A 311 10.10 3.82 -22.85
N ASP A 312 10.93 3.81 -21.78
CA ASP A 312 11.25 2.65 -20.94
C ASP A 312 11.80 3.09 -19.57
N GLU A 313 12.11 2.13 -18.70
CA GLU A 313 12.69 2.39 -17.38
C GLU A 313 14.16 2.83 -17.39
N LEU A 314 14.92 2.57 -18.46
CA LEU A 314 16.29 3.09 -18.61
C LEU A 314 16.25 4.60 -18.81
N ALA A 315 15.40 5.07 -19.71
CA ALA A 315 15.14 6.49 -19.91
C ALA A 315 14.58 7.14 -18.64
N ALA A 316 13.66 6.47 -17.92
CA ALA A 316 13.09 7.00 -16.68
C ALA A 316 14.17 7.36 -15.66
N ILE A 317 15.01 6.40 -15.25
CA ILE A 317 16.03 6.66 -14.23
C ILE A 317 17.08 7.67 -14.72
N ASN A 318 17.52 7.57 -15.97
CA ASN A 318 18.56 8.44 -16.51
C ASN A 318 18.09 9.89 -16.68
N MET A 319 16.82 10.11 -17.05
CA MET A 319 16.22 11.45 -17.08
C MET A 319 16.07 12.03 -15.66
N ALA A 320 15.67 11.23 -14.66
CA ALA A 320 15.60 11.69 -13.27
C ALA A 320 16.98 12.09 -12.74
N ILE A 321 18.03 11.31 -13.04
CA ILE A 321 19.42 11.64 -12.72
C ILE A 321 19.81 12.96 -13.39
N GLY A 322 19.54 13.11 -14.69
CA GLY A 322 19.83 14.36 -15.42
C GLY A 322 19.14 15.58 -14.81
N ALA A 323 17.87 15.45 -14.42
CA ALA A 323 17.14 16.49 -13.71
C ALA A 323 17.77 16.82 -12.34
N ALA A 324 18.18 15.82 -11.57
CA ALA A 324 18.83 16.06 -10.27
C ALA A 324 20.14 16.86 -10.37
N LEU A 325 20.88 16.71 -11.47
CA LEU A 325 22.11 17.49 -11.73
C LEU A 325 21.84 18.99 -11.92
N THR A 326 20.62 19.39 -12.31
CA THR A 326 20.22 20.81 -12.43
C THR A 326 19.77 21.40 -11.08
N GLY A 327 19.74 20.60 -10.01
CA GLY A 327 19.27 21.01 -8.69
C GLY A 327 17.79 20.73 -8.42
N ALA A 328 17.08 20.11 -9.37
CA ALA A 328 15.73 19.61 -9.15
C ALA A 328 15.72 18.49 -8.10
N ARG A 329 14.66 18.43 -7.28
CA ARG A 329 14.34 17.21 -6.53
C ARG A 329 13.66 16.26 -7.52
N ALA A 330 14.40 15.25 -7.94
CA ALA A 330 13.96 14.32 -8.97
C ALA A 330 13.70 12.92 -8.39
N ALA A 331 12.67 12.27 -8.91
CA ALA A 331 12.32 10.92 -8.56
C ALA A 331 11.79 10.12 -9.76
N THR A 332 11.74 8.81 -9.59
CA THR A 332 10.99 7.90 -10.45
C THR A 332 10.16 6.93 -9.60
N ALA A 333 9.20 6.26 -10.22
CA ALA A 333 8.38 5.22 -9.60
C ALA A 333 8.32 4.00 -10.52
N THR A 334 8.55 2.82 -9.97
CA THR A 334 8.62 1.57 -10.74
C THR A 334 8.23 0.35 -9.90
N SER A 335 8.32 -0.84 -10.49
CA SER A 335 8.17 -2.14 -9.84
C SER A 335 9.27 -3.11 -10.29
N GLY A 336 9.23 -4.37 -9.87
CA GLY A 336 10.36 -5.32 -9.98
C GLY A 336 11.03 -5.43 -11.36
N PRO A 337 10.27 -5.58 -12.46
CA PRO A 337 10.85 -5.61 -13.81
C PRO A 337 11.59 -4.33 -14.16
N GLY A 338 10.96 -3.18 -13.91
CA GLY A 338 11.53 -1.88 -14.22
C GLY A 338 12.72 -1.53 -13.34
N PHE A 339 12.67 -1.85 -12.04
CA PHE A 339 13.80 -1.67 -11.14
C PHE A 339 15.04 -2.46 -11.60
N SER A 340 14.83 -3.67 -12.15
CA SER A 340 15.92 -4.47 -12.71
C SER A 340 16.61 -3.78 -13.89
N LEU A 341 15.87 -3.04 -14.72
CA LEU A 341 16.42 -2.23 -15.80
C LEU A 341 17.16 -0.99 -15.27
N MET A 342 16.67 -0.38 -14.18
CA MET A 342 17.26 0.84 -13.62
C MET A 342 18.63 0.64 -12.95
N VAL A 343 19.06 -0.60 -12.71
CA VAL A 343 20.26 -0.92 -11.90
C VAL A 343 21.53 -0.24 -12.41
N GLU A 344 21.71 -0.12 -13.73
CA GLU A 344 22.86 0.57 -14.32
C GLU A 344 22.84 2.07 -13.99
N GLY A 345 21.70 2.73 -14.19
CA GLY A 345 21.50 4.14 -13.84
C GLY A 345 21.69 4.41 -12.34
N ILE A 346 21.20 3.50 -11.48
CA ILE A 346 21.43 3.59 -10.03
C ILE A 346 22.92 3.53 -9.70
N GLY A 347 23.68 2.66 -10.39
CA GLY A 347 25.14 2.61 -10.27
C GLY A 347 25.81 3.92 -10.69
N PHE A 348 25.38 4.52 -11.81
CA PHE A 348 25.88 5.82 -12.25
C PHE A 348 25.57 6.94 -11.24
N ALA A 349 24.36 6.96 -10.67
CA ALA A 349 23.97 7.92 -9.63
C ALA A 349 24.79 7.74 -8.34
N GLY A 350 25.08 6.50 -7.94
CA GLY A 350 25.97 6.19 -6.82
C GLY A 350 27.41 6.66 -7.06
N MET A 351 27.95 6.40 -8.26
CA MET A 351 29.28 6.84 -8.67
C MET A 351 29.40 8.37 -8.65
N ASN A 352 28.40 9.07 -9.20
CA ASN A 352 28.40 10.53 -9.39
C ASN A 352 27.77 11.32 -8.23
N GLU A 353 27.46 10.65 -7.12
CA GLU A 353 26.87 11.27 -5.92
C GLU A 353 25.59 12.07 -6.23
N VAL A 354 24.71 11.50 -7.06
CA VAL A 354 23.49 12.17 -7.54
C VAL A 354 22.31 11.85 -6.62
N PRO A 355 21.61 12.87 -6.08
CA PRO A 355 20.42 12.66 -5.26
C PRO A 355 19.23 12.26 -6.14
N VAL A 356 18.76 11.03 -6.02
CA VAL A 356 17.58 10.54 -6.74
C VAL A 356 16.78 9.58 -5.88
N VAL A 357 15.46 9.72 -5.89
CA VAL A 357 14.55 8.81 -5.18
C VAL A 357 13.89 7.84 -6.16
N ILE A 358 13.96 6.55 -5.86
CA ILE A 358 13.26 5.50 -6.60
C ILE A 358 12.16 4.95 -5.68
N THR A 359 10.90 5.27 -5.96
CA THR A 359 9.79 4.57 -5.31
C THR A 359 9.67 3.20 -5.96
N TYR A 360 10.00 2.15 -5.21
CA TYR A 360 9.98 0.78 -5.67
C TYR A 360 8.76 0.07 -5.09
N TYR A 361 7.69 0.03 -5.90
CA TYR A 361 6.49 -0.71 -5.58
C TYR A 361 6.69 -2.21 -5.79
N MET A 362 6.91 -2.95 -4.72
CA MET A 362 7.14 -4.40 -4.77
C MET A 362 5.84 -5.15 -5.09
N ARG A 363 5.88 -6.02 -6.09
CA ARG A 363 4.75 -6.86 -6.53
C ARG A 363 5.20 -8.31 -6.71
N GLY A 364 4.27 -9.23 -6.93
CA GLY A 364 4.61 -10.64 -7.15
C GLY A 364 5.58 -10.85 -8.31
N GLY A 365 6.82 -11.26 -8.02
CA GLY A 365 7.81 -11.72 -8.99
C GLY A 365 7.89 -13.26 -9.06
N PRO A 366 8.92 -13.84 -9.72
CA PRO A 366 9.95 -13.19 -10.54
C PRO A 366 9.45 -12.84 -11.96
N SER A 367 10.28 -12.12 -12.74
CA SER A 367 9.92 -11.67 -14.11
C SER A 367 8.61 -10.87 -14.09
N THR A 368 7.69 -11.07 -15.04
CA THR A 368 6.35 -10.46 -15.00
C THR A 368 5.58 -10.82 -13.74
N GLY A 369 5.73 -12.09 -13.30
CA GLY A 369 5.13 -12.64 -12.09
C GLY A 369 3.61 -12.46 -12.01
N LEU A 370 3.15 -11.83 -10.94
CA LEU A 370 1.75 -11.51 -10.65
C LEU A 370 1.58 -9.98 -10.55
N PRO A 371 1.37 -9.28 -11.68
CA PRO A 371 1.39 -7.81 -11.75
C PRO A 371 0.43 -7.08 -10.79
N THR A 372 -0.65 -7.74 -10.39
CA THR A 372 -1.72 -7.17 -9.56
C THR A 372 -1.69 -7.69 -8.11
N ARG A 373 -0.62 -8.37 -7.70
CA ARG A 373 -0.51 -9.08 -6.42
C ARG A 373 0.68 -8.61 -5.59
N ASP A 374 0.56 -8.79 -4.28
CA ASP A 374 1.50 -8.30 -3.27
C ASP A 374 2.76 -9.16 -3.16
N SER A 375 3.87 -8.58 -2.71
CA SER A 375 5.12 -9.32 -2.40
C SER A 375 6.12 -8.47 -1.62
N GLN A 376 6.95 -9.14 -0.84
CA GLN A 376 8.16 -8.59 -0.20
C GLN A 376 9.43 -9.31 -0.69
N SER A 377 9.42 -9.84 -1.91
CA SER A 377 10.47 -10.70 -2.48
C SER A 377 11.73 -9.98 -2.97
N ASP A 378 11.77 -8.65 -2.89
CA ASP A 378 12.75 -7.86 -3.62
C ASP A 378 13.77 -7.17 -2.69
N LEU A 379 13.63 -7.30 -1.37
CA LEU A 379 14.43 -6.59 -0.36
C LEU A 379 15.94 -6.72 -0.56
N LEU A 380 16.47 -7.95 -0.62
CA LEU A 380 17.91 -8.17 -0.76
C LEU A 380 18.41 -7.64 -2.10
N PHE A 381 17.61 -7.74 -3.16
CA PHE A 381 17.97 -7.17 -4.44
C PHE A 381 18.06 -5.65 -4.36
N SER A 382 17.10 -4.97 -3.71
CA SER A 382 17.17 -3.52 -3.50
C SER A 382 18.40 -3.08 -2.69
N ILE A 383 18.80 -3.87 -1.68
CA ILE A 383 19.99 -3.60 -0.85
C ILE A 383 21.30 -3.79 -1.63
N PHE A 384 21.37 -4.77 -2.53
CA PHE A 384 22.61 -5.14 -3.22
C PHE A 384 22.64 -4.79 -4.71
N ALA A 385 21.60 -4.15 -5.24
CA ALA A 385 21.54 -3.73 -6.64
C ALA A 385 22.69 -2.76 -6.99
N GLY A 386 23.27 -2.98 -8.17
CA GLY A 386 24.39 -2.22 -8.73
C GLY A 386 25.70 -3.00 -8.70
N HIS A 387 26.49 -2.91 -9.76
CA HIS A 387 27.85 -3.45 -9.76
C HIS A 387 28.81 -2.48 -9.05
N GLY A 388 29.84 -3.02 -8.39
CA GLY A 388 30.68 -2.26 -7.46
C GLY A 388 29.99 -2.00 -6.11
N GLU A 389 30.55 -1.10 -5.31
CA GLU A 389 29.99 -0.69 -4.02
C GLU A 389 29.83 0.83 -4.03
N PHE A 390 28.67 1.29 -3.59
CA PHE A 390 28.34 2.69 -3.44
C PHE A 390 27.23 2.82 -2.38
N PRO A 391 27.16 3.96 -1.69
CA PRO A 391 26.15 4.17 -0.67
C PRO A 391 24.78 4.30 -1.32
N LYS A 392 23.79 3.62 -0.75
CA LYS A 392 22.37 3.83 -1.04
C LYS A 392 21.56 3.61 0.22
N ILE A 393 20.51 4.40 0.39
CA ILE A 393 19.58 4.24 1.52
C ILE A 393 18.37 3.45 1.05
N VAL A 394 17.97 2.44 1.82
CA VAL A 394 16.78 1.61 1.56
C VAL A 394 15.84 1.77 2.74
N ILE A 395 14.71 2.44 2.51
CA ILE A 395 13.63 2.66 3.48
C ILE A 395 12.37 1.93 3.02
N ALA A 396 11.60 1.38 3.95
CA ALA A 396 10.34 0.68 3.70
C ALA A 396 9.24 1.21 4.63
N SER A 397 8.11 1.63 4.06
CA SER A 397 6.97 2.13 4.83
C SER A 397 5.99 1.00 5.15
N GLY A 398 5.39 1.05 6.34
CA GLY A 398 4.45 0.03 6.82
C GLY A 398 2.98 0.43 6.89
N ASP A 399 2.65 1.71 6.68
CA ASP A 399 1.27 2.20 6.57
C ASP A 399 1.18 3.49 5.75
N HIS A 400 -0.04 3.98 5.51
CA HIS A 400 -0.29 5.16 4.68
C HIS A 400 0.23 6.48 5.26
N GLU A 401 0.33 6.63 6.59
CA GLU A 401 0.93 7.83 7.17
C GLU A 401 2.44 7.81 6.98
N GLU A 402 3.08 6.65 7.19
CA GLU A 402 4.49 6.45 6.90
C GLU A 402 4.83 6.72 5.44
N LEU A 403 3.99 6.33 4.48
CA LEU A 403 4.23 6.63 3.07
C LEU A 403 4.41 8.12 2.79
N ILE A 404 3.63 8.99 3.45
CA ILE A 404 3.74 10.44 3.28
C ILE A 404 5.08 10.94 3.83
N TYR A 405 5.37 10.62 5.10
CA TYR A 405 6.55 11.16 5.78
C TYR A 405 7.85 10.52 5.29
N ASP A 406 7.85 9.24 4.93
CA ASP A 406 9.02 8.55 4.43
C ASP A 406 9.37 8.98 3.01
N ALA A 407 8.39 9.39 2.18
CA ALA A 407 8.67 10.02 0.88
C ALA A 407 9.38 11.39 1.05
N ILE A 408 8.96 12.20 2.03
CA ILE A 408 9.64 13.46 2.39
C ILE A 408 11.08 13.18 2.85
N LYS A 409 11.25 12.21 3.77
CA LYS A 409 12.57 11.79 4.25
C LYS A 409 13.45 11.27 3.13
N ALA A 410 12.90 10.48 2.20
CA ALA A 410 13.66 9.94 1.08
C ALA A 410 14.25 11.06 0.22
N LEU A 411 13.48 12.11 -0.07
CA LEU A 411 13.95 13.29 -0.81
C LEU A 411 15.03 14.06 -0.02
N ASN A 412 14.81 14.27 1.29
CA ASN A 412 15.78 14.93 2.16
C ASN A 412 17.10 14.15 2.25
N TRP A 413 17.04 12.84 2.48
CA TRP A 413 18.20 11.98 2.61
C TRP A 413 18.96 11.83 1.29
N ALA A 414 18.24 11.79 0.16
CA ALA A 414 18.87 11.80 -1.15
C ALA A 414 19.77 13.03 -1.31
N GLU A 415 19.24 14.23 -1.02
CA GLU A 415 19.99 15.48 -1.15
C GLU A 415 21.07 15.67 -0.08
N LYS A 416 20.76 15.35 1.18
CA LYS A 416 21.68 15.51 2.31
C LYS A 416 22.94 14.67 2.11
N TYR A 417 22.77 13.39 1.79
CA TYR A 417 23.86 12.43 1.66
C TYR A 417 24.33 12.23 0.21
N GLN A 418 23.71 12.92 -0.75
CA GLN A 418 24.06 12.89 -2.18
C GLN A 418 24.19 11.46 -2.72
N LEU A 419 23.10 10.70 -2.61
CA LEU A 419 23.06 9.29 -2.98
C LEU A 419 21.66 8.87 -3.46
N PRO A 420 21.55 7.71 -4.15
CA PRO A 420 20.25 7.11 -4.45
C PRO A 420 19.53 6.65 -3.19
N VAL A 421 18.24 6.98 -3.08
CA VAL A 421 17.35 6.45 -2.04
C VAL A 421 16.28 5.58 -2.67
N ILE A 422 16.17 4.34 -2.20
CA ILE A 422 15.13 3.39 -2.62
C ILE A 422 14.06 3.36 -1.54
N HIS A 423 12.85 3.77 -1.90
CA HIS A 423 11.68 3.74 -1.04
C HIS A 423 10.81 2.54 -1.42
N LEU A 424 10.88 1.49 -0.61
CA LEU A 424 10.12 0.25 -0.79
C LEU A 424 8.68 0.43 -0.32
N VAL A 425 7.75 0.07 -1.21
CA VAL A 425 6.30 0.09 -0.94
C VAL A 425 5.69 -1.22 -1.42
N ASP A 426 5.07 -1.99 -0.53
CA ASP A 426 4.31 -3.18 -0.91
C ASP A 426 3.11 -2.80 -1.80
N LYS A 427 2.81 -3.61 -2.83
CA LYS A 427 1.60 -3.41 -3.67
C LYS A 427 0.31 -3.43 -2.85
N ASN A 428 0.25 -4.18 -1.75
CA ASN A 428 -0.91 -4.14 -0.85
C ASN A 428 -1.11 -2.73 -0.25
N LEU A 429 -0.05 -2.05 0.18
CA LEU A 429 -0.16 -0.67 0.67
C LEU A 429 -0.56 0.29 -0.45
N ALA A 430 0.05 0.15 -1.64
CA ALA A 430 -0.27 0.95 -2.81
C ALA A 430 -1.77 0.95 -3.12
N ASN A 431 -2.39 -0.24 -3.15
CA ASN A 431 -3.78 -0.44 -3.57
C ASN A 431 -4.75 -0.70 -2.41
N SER A 432 -4.37 -0.30 -1.19
CA SER A 432 -5.29 -0.25 -0.06
C SER A 432 -5.60 1.20 0.27
N TRP A 433 -6.75 1.43 0.92
CA TRP A 433 -7.22 2.75 1.35
C TRP A 433 -7.33 2.77 2.86
N SER A 434 -6.91 3.88 3.46
CA SER A 434 -7.14 4.12 4.88
C SER A 434 -7.40 5.60 5.14
N LEU A 435 -8.00 5.88 6.29
CA LEU A 435 -8.11 7.24 6.78
C LEU A 435 -6.81 7.62 7.47
N VAL A 436 -6.16 8.66 6.97
CA VAL A 436 -4.92 9.21 7.52
C VAL A 436 -5.15 10.59 8.10
N ASN A 437 -4.38 10.92 9.12
CA ASN A 437 -4.37 12.27 9.66
C ASN A 437 -3.87 13.25 8.59
N ILE A 438 -4.43 14.46 8.59
CA ILE A 438 -3.91 15.54 7.73
C ILE A 438 -2.44 15.80 8.13
N PRO A 439 -1.48 15.75 7.19
CA PRO A 439 -0.09 16.04 7.47
C PRO A 439 0.06 17.40 8.13
N LYS A 440 0.80 17.46 9.24
CA LYS A 440 0.97 18.70 10.00
C LYS A 440 2.17 19.48 9.46
N ARG A 441 2.00 20.79 9.23
CA ARG A 441 3.04 21.66 8.66
C ARG A 441 4.33 21.67 9.48
N ASP A 442 4.24 21.60 10.80
CA ASP A 442 5.38 21.56 11.73
C ASP A 442 6.20 20.25 11.67
N LYS A 443 5.69 19.22 10.99
CA LYS A 443 6.39 17.94 10.77
C LYS A 443 6.96 17.81 9.36
N ILE A 444 6.88 18.86 8.55
CA ILE A 444 7.36 18.86 7.16
C ILE A 444 8.57 19.79 7.10
N GLU A 445 9.73 19.22 6.78
CA GLU A 445 10.98 19.94 6.64
C GLU A 445 11.63 19.61 5.29
N ILE A 446 12.20 20.61 4.64
CA ILE A 446 12.95 20.48 3.39
C ILE A 446 14.44 20.68 3.68
N GLU A 447 15.17 19.58 3.78
CA GLU A 447 16.62 19.60 4.00
C GLU A 447 17.36 19.41 2.67
N ARG A 448 17.97 20.48 2.15
CA ARG A 448 18.61 20.47 0.83
C ARG A 448 20.09 20.02 0.82
N GLY A 449 20.66 19.75 1.99
CA GLY A 449 22.05 19.33 2.15
C GLY A 449 23.07 20.45 1.90
N LYS A 450 24.31 20.06 1.57
CA LYS A 450 25.45 20.99 1.36
C LYS A 450 25.44 21.68 -0.01
N ILE A 451 24.40 22.46 -0.30
CA ILE A 451 24.34 23.23 -1.55
C ILE A 451 25.25 24.47 -1.47
N VAL A 452 25.88 24.79 -2.60
CA VAL A 452 26.56 26.07 -2.80
C VAL A 452 26.00 26.76 -4.05
N GLU A 453 25.68 28.05 -3.94
CA GLU A 453 25.13 28.82 -5.06
C GLU A 453 26.17 29.06 -6.17
N ARG A 454 27.44 29.22 -5.78
CA ARG A 454 28.59 29.48 -6.66
C ARG A 454 29.81 28.71 -6.16
N GLY A 455 30.38 27.87 -7.03
CA GLY A 455 31.57 27.08 -6.72
C GLY A 455 32.90 27.74 -7.13
N GLY A 456 32.87 28.68 -8.08
CA GLY A 456 34.08 29.27 -8.67
C GLY A 456 34.66 28.41 -9.81
N TRP A 457 35.56 28.99 -10.60
CA TRP A 457 36.13 28.32 -11.78
C TRP A 457 36.98 27.09 -11.44
N ASP A 458 37.48 27.02 -10.21
CA ASP A 458 38.23 25.88 -9.65
C ASP A 458 37.37 24.94 -8.78
N TYR A 459 36.05 24.97 -8.96
CA TYR A 459 35.13 24.12 -8.21
C TYR A 459 35.44 22.62 -8.37
N GLU A 460 35.50 21.92 -7.24
CA GLU A 460 35.70 20.48 -7.15
C GLU A 460 34.40 19.79 -6.72
N ARG A 461 33.66 19.24 -7.70
CA ARG A 461 32.39 18.55 -7.43
C ARG A 461 32.55 17.38 -6.46
N PHE A 462 33.71 16.72 -6.49
CA PHE A 462 34.02 15.53 -5.71
C PHE A 462 35.11 15.81 -4.65
N ALA A 463 35.14 17.04 -4.12
CA ALA A 463 36.08 17.44 -3.06
C ALA A 463 36.11 16.45 -1.88
N PHE A 464 37.30 16.16 -1.37
CA PHE A 464 37.47 15.34 -0.17
C PHE A 464 37.02 16.10 1.07
N THR A 465 36.13 15.49 1.85
CA THR A 465 35.62 16.02 3.13
C THR A 465 35.64 14.92 4.19
N GLU A 466 35.69 15.30 5.47
CA GLU A 466 35.77 14.33 6.57
C GLU A 466 34.53 13.42 6.68
N ASP A 467 33.36 13.95 6.33
CA ASP A 467 32.09 13.24 6.34
C ASP A 467 31.73 12.57 5.00
N GLY A 468 32.61 12.69 4.01
CA GLY A 468 32.42 12.15 2.67
C GLY A 468 31.50 12.97 1.75
N ILE A 469 30.80 14.00 2.25
CA ILE A 469 29.80 14.76 1.48
C ILE A 469 30.43 16.04 0.92
N SER A 470 30.63 16.09 -0.41
CA SER A 470 31.14 17.29 -1.11
C SER A 470 30.13 18.45 -1.04
N PRO A 471 30.58 19.71 -1.09
CA PRO A 471 29.71 20.82 -1.53
C PRO A 471 29.10 20.51 -2.91
N ARG A 472 27.84 20.90 -3.13
CA ARG A 472 27.09 20.63 -4.38
C ARG A 472 26.56 21.92 -5.00
N ALA A 473 27.14 22.31 -6.13
CA ALA A 473 26.58 23.27 -7.08
C ALA A 473 25.69 22.56 -8.12
N PHE A 474 24.98 23.33 -8.94
CA PHE A 474 24.08 22.82 -9.98
C PHE A 474 24.59 23.13 -11.38
N ILE A 475 24.20 22.31 -12.36
CA ILE A 475 24.46 22.65 -13.77
C ILE A 475 23.83 24.01 -14.08
N GLY A 476 24.65 24.92 -14.60
CA GLY A 476 24.24 26.31 -14.88
C GLY A 476 24.51 27.30 -13.75
N SER A 477 24.99 26.86 -12.57
CA SER A 477 25.49 27.77 -11.53
C SER A 477 26.56 28.71 -12.08
N SER A 478 26.48 29.99 -11.72
CA SER A 478 27.38 31.02 -12.24
C SER A 478 28.84 30.72 -11.89
N GLU A 479 29.74 30.94 -12.87
CA GLU A 479 31.19 30.76 -12.72
C GLU A 479 31.58 29.43 -12.07
N THR A 480 30.87 28.35 -12.42
CA THR A 480 31.07 27.00 -11.89
C THR A 480 31.06 26.02 -13.06
N VAL A 481 32.16 25.28 -13.24
CA VAL A 481 32.26 24.19 -14.22
C VAL A 481 32.37 22.88 -13.45
N MET A 482 31.69 21.85 -13.91
CA MET A 482 31.71 20.53 -13.30
C MET A 482 31.64 19.44 -14.36
N TRP A 483 32.25 18.30 -14.05
CA TRP A 483 32.28 17.13 -14.92
C TRP A 483 31.68 15.95 -14.16
N TYR A 484 30.90 15.14 -14.85
CA TYR A 484 30.33 13.89 -14.34
C TYR A 484 30.69 12.78 -15.31
N THR A 485 31.10 11.62 -14.79
CA THR A 485 31.54 10.48 -15.59
C THR A 485 31.24 9.17 -14.88
N GLY A 486 31.00 8.10 -15.65
CA GLY A 486 30.78 6.76 -15.11
C GLY A 486 32.08 6.09 -14.63
N ASP A 487 33.22 6.49 -15.20
CA ASP A 487 34.53 6.07 -14.77
C ASP A 487 34.88 6.58 -13.36
N GLU A 488 35.91 5.99 -12.74
CA GLU A 488 36.49 6.62 -11.56
C GLU A 488 37.08 7.98 -11.92
N HIS A 489 36.99 8.91 -10.98
CA HIS A 489 37.32 10.30 -11.22
C HIS A 489 38.09 10.95 -10.07
N GLU A 490 38.82 12.02 -10.41
CA GLU A 490 39.42 12.92 -9.44
C GLU A 490 38.42 13.99 -8.95
N THR A 491 38.87 14.93 -8.11
CA THR A 491 38.02 15.89 -7.39
C THR A 491 37.23 16.84 -8.29
N LYS A 492 37.73 17.18 -9.49
CA LYS A 492 37.01 17.98 -10.51
C LYS A 492 36.05 17.15 -11.38
N GLY A 493 36.17 15.82 -11.38
CA GLY A 493 35.30 14.89 -12.11
C GLY A 493 35.89 14.34 -13.42
N HIS A 494 37.18 14.55 -13.69
CA HIS A 494 37.87 13.94 -14.83
C HIS A 494 38.30 12.50 -14.54
N ILE A 495 38.35 11.68 -15.59
CA ILE A 495 38.71 10.27 -15.52
C ILE A 495 40.10 10.10 -14.92
N THR A 496 40.23 9.14 -13.99
CA THR A 496 41.51 8.73 -13.43
C THR A 496 41.55 7.23 -13.16
N GLU A 497 42.71 6.63 -13.40
CA GLU A 497 43.02 5.25 -13.03
C GLU A 497 44.08 5.18 -11.91
N ASP A 498 44.44 6.33 -11.33
CA ASP A 498 45.44 6.40 -10.27
C ASP A 498 44.96 5.63 -9.02
N PRO A 499 45.78 4.69 -8.48
CA PRO A 499 45.36 3.83 -7.38
C PRO A 499 45.15 4.58 -6.06
N GLU A 500 45.87 5.67 -5.79
CA GLU A 500 45.69 6.45 -4.56
C GLU A 500 44.42 7.29 -4.62
N ILE A 501 44.12 7.91 -5.76
CA ILE A 501 42.88 8.62 -5.98
C ILE A 501 41.69 7.66 -5.94
N ARG A 502 41.80 6.49 -6.60
CA ARG A 502 40.78 5.43 -6.52
C ARG A 502 40.48 5.07 -5.07
N TYR A 503 41.51 4.80 -4.25
CA TYR A 503 41.32 4.48 -2.84
C TYR A 503 40.58 5.60 -2.09
N LYS A 504 41.04 6.85 -2.21
CA LYS A 504 40.45 7.99 -1.50
C LYS A 504 39.02 8.28 -1.93
N MET A 505 38.75 8.28 -3.24
CA MET A 505 37.44 8.60 -3.79
C MET A 505 36.40 7.52 -3.45
N TYR A 506 36.81 6.25 -3.50
CA TYR A 506 35.96 5.14 -3.10
C TYR A 506 35.61 5.20 -1.61
N MET A 507 36.62 5.39 -0.75
CA MET A 507 36.42 5.55 0.70
C MET A 507 35.51 6.75 1.01
N LYS A 508 35.69 7.88 0.32
CA LYS A 508 34.84 9.07 0.45
C LYS A 508 33.37 8.72 0.17
N ARG A 509 33.06 8.04 -0.95
CA ARG A 509 31.68 7.66 -1.26
C ARG A 509 31.10 6.75 -0.17
N MET A 510 31.83 5.73 0.26
CA MET A 510 31.35 4.81 1.30
C MET A 510 31.18 5.49 2.67
N LYS A 511 32.01 6.49 2.99
CA LYS A 511 31.92 7.29 4.22
C LYS A 511 30.56 7.95 4.40
N LYS A 512 29.89 8.32 3.32
CA LYS A 512 28.56 8.95 3.39
C LYS A 512 27.51 8.04 4.04
N LEU A 513 27.61 6.73 3.87
CA LEU A 513 26.72 5.77 4.54
C LEU A 513 27.04 5.68 6.04
N GLU A 514 28.32 5.76 6.43
CA GLU A 514 28.71 5.84 7.86
C GLU A 514 28.24 7.15 8.50
N THR A 515 28.27 8.27 7.76
CA THR A 515 27.74 9.56 8.21
C THR A 515 26.23 9.45 8.41
N ALA A 516 25.49 8.88 7.44
CA ALA A 516 24.06 8.63 7.57
C ALA A 516 23.72 7.71 8.75
N ASP A 517 24.53 6.68 9.02
CA ASP A 517 24.33 5.77 10.16
C ASP A 517 24.42 6.48 11.52
N LYS A 518 25.27 7.50 11.63
CA LYS A 518 25.43 8.32 12.83
C LYS A 518 24.35 9.39 12.97
N GLU A 519 23.96 10.00 11.86
CA GLU A 519 23.08 11.17 11.86
C GLU A 519 21.59 10.81 11.84
N ILE A 520 21.21 9.69 11.20
CA ILE A 520 19.81 9.25 11.16
C ILE A 520 19.44 8.62 12.51
N PRO A 521 18.47 9.18 13.25
CA PRO A 521 18.07 8.66 14.55
C PRO A 521 17.59 7.21 14.47
N VAL A 522 17.75 6.46 15.55
CA VAL A 522 17.40 5.02 15.59
C VAL A 522 15.90 4.81 15.47
N GLU A 523 15.12 5.69 16.11
CA GLU A 523 13.65 5.72 16.10
C GLU A 523 13.04 5.94 14.71
N GLU A 524 13.81 6.53 13.78
CA GLU A 524 13.41 6.67 12.37
C GLU A 524 13.67 5.39 11.57
N ARG A 525 14.54 4.52 12.08
CA ARG A 525 15.04 3.32 11.37
C ARG A 525 14.41 2.02 11.86
N ALA A 526 14.04 1.95 13.14
CA ALA A 526 13.31 0.84 13.72
C ALA A 526 12.41 1.29 14.88
N VAL A 527 11.20 0.77 14.93
CA VAL A 527 10.18 1.16 15.92
C VAL A 527 9.75 -0.06 16.73
N LEU A 528 9.83 0.03 18.05
CA LEU A 528 9.33 -0.99 18.96
C LEU A 528 7.92 -0.62 19.45
N TYR A 529 6.97 -1.51 19.23
CA TYR A 529 5.60 -1.43 19.73
C TYR A 529 5.41 -2.40 20.90
N GLY A 530 5.30 -1.85 22.10
CA GLY A 530 5.28 -2.63 23.35
C GLY A 530 6.48 -2.30 24.22
N GLU A 531 6.81 -3.20 25.14
CA GLU A 531 7.90 -3.03 26.10
C GLU A 531 9.15 -3.78 25.64
N GLU A 532 10.33 -3.26 25.99
CA GLU A 532 11.58 -4.01 25.80
C GLU A 532 11.57 -5.26 26.69
N GLY A 533 11.94 -6.42 26.13
CA GLY A 533 12.08 -7.66 26.90
C GLY A 533 10.79 -8.45 27.12
N SER A 534 9.74 -8.20 26.32
CA SER A 534 8.61 -9.14 26.22
C SER A 534 9.07 -10.56 25.89
N ASP A 535 8.38 -11.57 26.43
CA ASP A 535 8.68 -12.98 26.18
C ASP A 535 8.72 -13.32 24.67
N ILE A 536 7.77 -12.75 23.92
CA ILE A 536 7.64 -12.91 22.47
C ILE A 536 7.94 -11.58 21.77
N LEU A 537 8.82 -11.61 20.78
CA LEU A 537 9.08 -10.51 19.87
C LEU A 537 8.72 -10.91 18.44
N ILE A 538 7.81 -10.17 17.84
CA ILE A 538 7.53 -10.23 16.41
C ILE A 538 8.44 -9.24 15.70
N ILE A 539 9.06 -9.65 14.60
CA ILE A 539 9.88 -8.81 13.73
C ILE A 539 9.21 -8.82 12.35
N ALA A 540 8.90 -7.65 11.83
CA ALA A 540 8.32 -7.49 10.50
C ALA A 540 8.63 -6.10 9.94
N TRP A 541 8.27 -5.89 8.68
CA TRP A 541 8.50 -4.66 7.95
C TRP A 541 7.44 -4.50 6.85
N GLY A 542 7.38 -3.32 6.25
CA GLY A 542 6.43 -3.04 5.16
C GLY A 542 4.97 -3.26 5.59
N SER A 543 4.14 -3.66 4.63
CA SER A 543 2.68 -3.83 4.80
C SER A 543 2.25 -4.78 5.93
N VAL A 544 3.14 -5.66 6.39
CA VAL A 544 2.86 -6.60 7.49
C VAL A 544 2.64 -5.87 8.83
N LYS A 545 3.17 -4.65 8.98
CA LYS A 545 3.00 -3.79 10.17
C LYS A 545 1.54 -3.74 10.63
N GLY A 546 0.61 -3.44 9.72
CA GLY A 546 -0.80 -3.26 10.06
C GLY A 546 -1.43 -4.52 10.66
N ALA A 547 -1.14 -5.69 10.05
CA ALA A 547 -1.66 -6.98 10.52
C ALA A 547 -1.09 -7.37 11.88
N VAL A 548 0.19 -7.08 12.11
CA VAL A 548 0.83 -7.34 13.42
C VAL A 548 0.27 -6.45 14.49
N LEU A 549 0.12 -5.14 14.24
CA LEU A 549 -0.45 -4.21 15.22
C LEU A 549 -1.88 -4.58 15.61
N ASP A 550 -2.73 -4.95 14.65
CA ASP A 550 -4.10 -5.40 14.96
C ASP A 550 -4.11 -6.75 15.70
N ALA A 551 -3.13 -7.63 15.45
CA ALA A 551 -2.98 -8.91 16.15
C ALA A 551 -2.44 -8.76 17.58
N LEU A 552 -1.59 -7.76 17.86
CA LEU A 552 -1.05 -7.50 19.21
C LEU A 552 -2.17 -7.29 20.22
N ASP A 553 -3.20 -6.53 19.86
CA ASP A 553 -4.36 -6.25 20.73
C ASP A 553 -5.04 -7.56 21.17
N ILE A 554 -5.17 -8.52 20.25
CA ILE A 554 -5.79 -9.82 20.50
C ILE A 554 -4.88 -10.68 21.37
N LEU A 555 -3.61 -10.85 20.97
CA LEU A 555 -2.64 -11.69 21.68
C LEU A 555 -2.45 -11.24 23.14
N ARG A 556 -2.36 -9.93 23.38
CA ARG A 556 -2.26 -9.36 24.73
C ARG A 556 -3.55 -9.55 25.54
N SER A 557 -4.71 -9.42 24.91
CA SER A 557 -6.00 -9.69 25.57
C SER A 557 -6.17 -11.15 26.01
N GLU A 558 -5.43 -12.07 25.38
CA GLU A 558 -5.38 -13.49 25.75
C GLU A 558 -4.23 -13.82 26.72
N GLY A 559 -3.52 -12.81 27.22
CA GLY A 559 -2.50 -12.95 28.25
C GLY A 559 -1.09 -13.26 27.74
N LEU A 560 -0.83 -13.12 26.44
CA LEU A 560 0.54 -13.24 25.90
C LEU A 560 1.32 -11.94 26.07
N ASP A 561 2.54 -12.05 26.59
CA ASP A 561 3.51 -10.96 26.63
C ASP A 561 4.25 -10.87 25.29
N VAL A 562 3.76 -9.98 24.44
CA VAL A 562 4.22 -9.83 23.06
C VAL A 562 4.48 -8.38 22.70
N SER A 563 5.62 -8.16 22.04
CA SER A 563 6.02 -6.88 21.45
C SER A 563 6.36 -7.05 19.97
N PHE A 564 6.40 -5.95 19.23
CA PHE A 564 6.65 -5.94 17.79
C PHE A 564 7.75 -4.93 17.44
N LEU A 565 8.81 -5.39 16.80
CA LEU A 565 9.86 -4.56 16.22
C LEU A 565 9.60 -4.40 14.71
N GLN A 566 9.22 -3.20 14.29
CA GLN A 566 9.16 -2.81 12.89
C GLN A 566 10.54 -2.37 12.42
N ILE A 567 11.04 -2.96 11.32
CA ILE A 567 12.21 -2.43 10.61
C ILE A 567 11.72 -1.47 9.52
N LYS A 568 12.26 -0.25 9.53
CA LYS A 568 11.93 0.80 8.54
C LYS A 568 13.09 1.07 7.59
N VAL A 569 14.32 1.10 8.07
CA VAL A 569 15.50 1.37 7.25
C VAL A 569 16.44 0.18 7.28
N PHE A 570 16.74 -0.36 6.10
CA PHE A 570 17.64 -1.50 5.92
C PHE A 570 19.07 -1.07 5.61
N THR A 571 19.27 0.09 4.99
CA THR A 571 20.60 0.69 4.84
C THR A 571 20.54 2.18 5.17
N PRO A 572 21.27 2.65 6.20
CA PRO A 572 22.04 1.90 7.19
C PRO A 572 21.17 1.27 8.30
N LEU A 573 21.27 -0.05 8.49
CA LEU A 573 20.51 -0.79 9.52
C LEU A 573 20.98 -0.39 10.93
N PRO A 574 20.09 -0.10 11.90
CA PRO A 574 20.45 0.22 13.28
C PRO A 574 20.83 -1.05 14.06
N LYS A 575 21.93 -1.71 13.67
CA LYS A 575 22.32 -3.06 14.09
C LYS A 575 22.48 -3.22 15.60
N ASP A 576 23.08 -2.25 16.29
CA ASP A 576 23.33 -2.33 17.74
C ASP A 576 22.02 -2.27 18.54
N TYR A 577 21.09 -1.42 18.10
CA TYR A 577 19.76 -1.33 18.70
C TYR A 577 18.97 -2.63 18.45
N ILE A 578 18.93 -3.12 17.21
CA ILE A 578 18.25 -4.37 16.88
C ILE A 578 18.82 -5.52 17.72
N LYS A 579 20.16 -5.64 17.79
CA LYS A 579 20.83 -6.67 18.59
C LYS A 579 20.39 -6.62 20.06
N LYS A 580 20.41 -5.44 20.68
CA LYS A 580 19.94 -5.22 22.06
C LYS A 580 18.50 -5.69 22.26
N ILE A 581 17.61 -5.41 21.31
CA ILE A 581 16.19 -5.79 21.40
C ILE A 581 16.01 -7.31 21.23
N LEU A 582 16.70 -7.92 20.25
CA LEU A 582 16.61 -9.36 20.00
C LEU A 582 17.11 -10.20 21.17
N GLU A 583 18.19 -9.79 21.84
CA GLU A 583 18.78 -10.54 22.98
C GLU A 583 17.90 -10.56 24.23
N LYS A 584 16.92 -9.66 24.34
CA LYS A 584 16.05 -9.55 25.52
C LYS A 584 14.80 -10.42 25.48
N SER A 585 14.44 -10.95 24.31
CA SER A 585 13.22 -11.72 24.13
C SER A 585 13.53 -13.20 23.94
N ARG A 586 12.70 -14.08 24.53
CA ARG A 586 12.91 -15.53 24.51
C ARG A 586 12.51 -16.14 23.17
N VAL A 587 11.39 -15.68 22.60
CA VAL A 587 10.82 -16.19 21.36
C VAL A 587 10.86 -15.10 20.30
N LEU A 588 11.64 -15.30 19.23
CA LEU A 588 11.76 -14.36 18.12
C LEU A 588 11.03 -14.92 16.88
N ILE A 589 10.10 -14.15 16.32
CA ILE A 589 9.26 -14.56 15.18
C ILE A 589 9.40 -13.54 14.06
N SER A 590 9.87 -13.95 12.88
CA SER A 590 9.81 -13.12 11.66
C SER A 590 8.50 -13.37 10.92
N ILE A 591 7.84 -12.33 10.42
CA ILE A 591 6.66 -12.44 9.56
C ILE A 591 6.88 -11.64 8.28
N GLU A 592 6.89 -12.32 7.13
CA GLU A 592 7.26 -11.71 5.84
C GLU A 592 6.46 -12.26 4.66
N ASN A 593 6.18 -11.40 3.67
CA ASN A 593 5.56 -11.76 2.39
C ASN A 593 6.59 -12.23 1.36
N ASN A 594 7.51 -13.12 1.75
CA ASN A 594 8.44 -13.76 0.83
C ASN A 594 8.84 -15.17 1.30
N TYR A 595 9.40 -15.96 0.39
CA TYR A 595 9.78 -17.36 0.66
C TYR A 595 11.07 -17.50 1.50
N LEU A 596 12.00 -16.53 1.40
CA LEU A 596 13.35 -16.70 1.97
C LEU A 596 13.49 -16.18 3.40
N GLY A 597 12.52 -15.41 3.92
CA GLY A 597 12.70 -14.61 5.13
C GLY A 597 13.83 -13.60 4.93
N GLN A 598 13.73 -12.77 3.88
CA GLN A 598 14.81 -11.89 3.45
C GLN A 598 15.27 -10.91 4.53
N ALA A 599 14.34 -10.28 5.25
CA ALA A 599 14.69 -9.38 6.33
C ALA A 599 15.35 -10.14 7.48
N SER A 600 14.84 -11.31 7.84
CA SER A 600 15.47 -12.17 8.85
C SER A 600 16.91 -12.56 8.48
N ARG A 601 17.17 -12.89 7.21
CA ARG A 601 18.53 -13.20 6.72
C ARG A 601 19.45 -11.99 6.78
N PHE A 602 18.96 -10.82 6.37
CA PHE A 602 19.72 -9.58 6.42
C PHE A 602 20.05 -9.16 7.86
N ILE A 603 19.08 -9.23 8.77
CA ILE A 603 19.29 -8.98 10.20
C ILE A 603 20.34 -9.94 10.77
N LYS A 604 20.28 -11.23 10.42
CA LYS A 604 21.30 -12.20 10.83
C LYS A 604 22.70 -11.84 10.30
N MET A 605 22.79 -11.39 9.06
CA MET A 605 24.05 -10.95 8.45
C MET A 605 24.65 -9.74 9.19
N GLU A 606 23.83 -8.77 9.59
CA GLU A 606 24.29 -7.53 10.24
C GLU A 606 24.52 -7.66 11.75
N THR A 607 23.79 -8.57 12.43
CA THR A 607 23.80 -8.68 13.91
C THR A 607 24.41 -9.98 14.43
N GLY A 608 24.51 -11.01 13.58
CA GLY A 608 24.88 -12.37 13.96
C GLY A 608 23.75 -13.17 14.64
N ILE A 609 22.58 -12.57 14.89
CA ILE A 609 21.47 -13.22 15.61
C ILE A 609 20.50 -13.87 14.63
N GLU A 610 20.17 -15.13 14.88
CA GLU A 610 19.18 -15.88 14.12
C GLU A 610 17.77 -15.69 14.71
N ILE A 611 16.77 -15.49 13.83
CA ILE A 611 15.36 -15.48 14.20
C ILE A 611 14.80 -16.87 13.85
N PRO A 612 14.58 -17.77 14.84
CA PRO A 612 14.35 -19.18 14.59
C PRO A 612 12.95 -19.51 14.07
N HIS A 613 11.94 -18.69 14.41
CA HIS A 613 10.55 -18.88 13.99
C HIS A 613 10.21 -17.93 12.85
N GLN A 614 9.66 -18.45 11.75
CA GLN A 614 9.35 -17.65 10.56
C GLN A 614 7.96 -18.01 10.00
N ALA A 615 7.05 -17.04 9.96
CA ALA A 615 5.78 -17.15 9.24
C ALA A 615 5.92 -16.45 7.88
N LEU A 616 5.91 -17.25 6.81
CA LEU A 616 6.26 -16.80 5.46
C LEU A 616 5.08 -16.98 4.51
N LYS A 617 4.77 -15.96 3.71
CA LYS A 617 3.68 -15.96 2.74
C LYS A 617 4.16 -15.51 1.36
N TRP A 618 3.74 -16.19 0.30
CA TRP A 618 4.11 -15.83 -1.08
C TRP A 618 2.99 -16.12 -2.08
N THR A 619 1.74 -16.18 -1.61
CA THR A 619 0.56 -16.43 -2.45
C THR A 619 0.18 -15.23 -3.32
N GLY A 620 0.81 -14.07 -3.10
CA GLY A 620 0.43 -12.80 -3.72
C GLY A 620 -0.67 -12.04 -2.97
N ARG A 621 -1.13 -12.56 -1.82
CA ARG A 621 -2.08 -11.90 -0.93
C ARG A 621 -1.38 -11.39 0.32
N PRO A 622 -1.86 -10.29 0.92
CA PRO A 622 -1.28 -9.80 2.16
C PRO A 622 -1.47 -10.79 3.31
N VAL A 623 -0.56 -10.74 4.28
CA VAL A 623 -0.76 -11.36 5.59
C VAL A 623 -1.93 -10.68 6.29
N THR A 624 -2.83 -11.47 6.86
CA THR A 624 -3.99 -10.97 7.63
C THR A 624 -3.71 -10.97 9.13
N GLU A 625 -4.47 -10.18 9.89
CA GLU A 625 -4.42 -10.22 11.36
C GLU A 625 -4.64 -11.64 11.89
N THR A 626 -5.60 -12.38 11.31
CA THR A 626 -5.92 -13.75 11.70
C THR A 626 -4.75 -14.70 11.51
N GLU A 627 -4.03 -14.57 10.38
CA GLU A 627 -2.84 -15.38 10.09
C GLU A 627 -1.71 -15.08 11.09
N VAL A 628 -1.50 -13.82 11.47
CA VAL A 628 -0.51 -13.46 12.51
C VAL A 628 -0.87 -14.10 13.85
N VAL A 629 -2.11 -13.96 14.31
CA VAL A 629 -2.55 -14.54 15.58
C VAL A 629 -2.34 -16.05 15.59
N ASN A 630 -2.74 -16.74 14.52
CA ASN A 630 -2.59 -18.19 14.39
C ASN A 630 -1.12 -18.63 14.37
N ALA A 631 -0.27 -17.90 13.63
CA ALA A 631 1.16 -18.20 13.55
C ALA A 631 1.84 -18.08 14.92
N VAL A 632 1.63 -16.96 15.62
CA VAL A 632 2.21 -16.74 16.96
C VAL A 632 1.77 -17.83 17.94
N LYS A 633 0.47 -18.12 18.01
CA LYS A 633 -0.06 -19.18 18.89
C LYS A 633 0.54 -20.55 18.57
N THR A 634 0.71 -20.86 17.29
CA THR A 634 1.28 -22.13 16.87
C THR A 634 2.73 -22.23 17.28
N PHE A 635 3.56 -21.22 17.02
CA PHE A 635 4.96 -21.24 17.42
C PHE A 635 5.15 -21.38 18.94
N VAL A 636 4.33 -20.67 19.73
CA VAL A 636 4.35 -20.78 21.19
C VAL A 636 3.96 -22.19 21.66
N LYS A 637 3.02 -22.84 20.97
CA LYS A 637 2.50 -24.16 21.35
C LYS A 637 3.37 -25.32 20.86
N THR A 638 3.86 -25.28 19.63
CA THR A 638 4.49 -26.42 18.95
C THR A 638 6.01 -26.30 18.88
N GLY A 639 6.56 -25.09 18.97
CA GLY A 639 7.99 -24.83 18.75
C GLY A 639 8.43 -25.04 17.29
N GLU A 640 7.49 -25.12 16.33
CA GLU A 640 7.80 -25.21 14.90
C GLU A 640 8.69 -24.05 14.45
N ARG A 641 9.63 -24.30 13.54
CA ARG A 641 10.57 -23.26 13.08
C ARG A 641 10.03 -22.42 11.92
N ILE A 642 9.27 -23.03 11.02
CA ILE A 642 8.78 -22.34 9.82
C ILE A 642 7.33 -22.72 9.61
N MET A 643 6.49 -21.69 9.41
CA MET A 643 5.11 -21.82 8.99
C MET A 643 4.93 -21.16 7.63
N HIS A 644 4.37 -21.90 6.68
CA HIS A 644 4.00 -21.36 5.38
C HIS A 644 2.53 -20.95 5.40
N LEU A 645 2.29 -19.64 5.46
CA LEU A 645 0.94 -19.09 5.52
C LEU A 645 0.22 -19.32 4.19
N LYS A 646 -1.05 -19.70 4.26
CA LYS A 646 -1.94 -19.89 3.11
C LYS A 646 -3.21 -19.08 3.34
N ASP A 647 -3.75 -18.51 2.27
CA ASP A 647 -4.95 -17.67 2.35
C ASP A 647 -6.08 -18.39 3.09
N GLY A 648 -6.54 -17.79 4.19
CA GLY A 648 -7.72 -18.26 4.92
C GLY A 648 -7.52 -19.48 5.83
N LYS A 649 -6.29 -20.01 5.99
CA LYS A 649 -6.02 -21.23 6.76
C LYS A 649 -4.93 -21.07 7.80
#